data_AF-A0A956FUA6-F1
#
_entry.id   AF-A0A956FUA6-F1
#
_cell.length_a   1.000
_cell.length_b   1.000
_cell.length_c   1.000
_cell.angle_alpha   90.00
_cell.angle_beta   90.00
_cell.angle_gamma   90.00
#
_symmetry.space_group_name_H-M   'P 1'
#
loop_
_entity.id
_entity.type
_entity.pdbx_description
1 polymer ?
#
loop_
_entity_poly.entity_id
_entity_poly.type
_entity_poly.pdbx_seq_one_letter_code
_entity_poly.pdbx_strand_id
1 'polypeptide(L)'
;MMYGDFSRWSFDPRTNFSGILHQQGRVLLDADTNDQTLLGLRWQDTAARDAFGALVLAVPASERQSFEVTAVKPDGADLEVTLRPGRAWADGLLVNLVGDPPDLSAVVTRTAAKIAGAAATAIDAIAAQWVVLLEVWRDAVSGFQVPKELIEPALGGPDTTERVATCFQLRVADALPGESCEEVARRIQDDLAGPGHGRLTATLDPTTTTSGDCPVVDHGGYSGLEHNLYLIEIAALTDASAGPHLKWSPLGGGLVGRGAIDAGGQFVLRGGREAILRAGLTEVYVELLEPRPLRSGAAVTDRDCALAERWEVVYGAKATLTSDGALTFFQDYFGAPPVAGAPRACRIWHGIRPLSDFPSGLTTPNGLRDGIRLEFDLTRTYVAGDRWTFTVRAGGLANPQALLTDAPPQEIRRVRVPLARIRWEGEVAQIDDCRQVFQPLTRQQTCCRLRVGDGVRSHGDFTSIQAAVDHLPREGGEICVLPGVYQENVDISGLRYVTIHGCGPHTRIAGGPRAPIFTIRDSLAVTLRGLNLRAADDQRAIHIRKSARCVVDQCMIGGNGAPAIDAEAATELRITDNLVNVRDAATTDPAVVVEALGAKILRNQITVAGKVLQSERTPPRVSRALALERPAVQSAALGGLWLRGGCQDVDVVGNTILGGRGHGITLGHLERITVQGVIVGTRLPLEPIPTDENPCPPGILWVPPPSADEDTFAIAGPPLARIKIVDNTITGMGFSGIAARAFLPTIQQGIISVCDLEIRGNTIARNLQRPLANTRQEMLTRQGYGGIILADVEDLRILSNRIVDNGVRHIEPICGIYVLHVEGAELSRNHIINNGPRTADAGAPQPGARGGIFVALATSPVLDIDVAAGQAPASWLAVDLERRGLPAIRVCENTVAHPVGRALTINSLGPALVTDNNLTTLGVGPGAGMIFAAVQILALGLSPELLSPKATFTDLRRGRVVSRAAAAPQAPLVLIGDQPSEVSQPVNEATPLALVGNIAPVSLAIAKPPPLLLVIPTGDVLFADNQVLLDLRDSAQEAAVAAIGIFSLDDVEVSGNQASCALYGDIVWVHLMTVGMSVRVCHNRLKEPLPSAFLSGVTFGLANTTTLNQSTHCLLIRGAAVVDASNIEAVEAIAPGTCKRLDPVLTLLQ
;
A
#
# COMPACT_ATOMS: atom_id res chain seq x y z
N MET A 1 52.40 8.29 16.07
CA MET A 1 51.66 8.91 17.19
C MET A 1 52.53 9.02 18.46
N MET A 2 53.85 8.99 18.38
CA MET A 2 54.66 8.96 19.60
C MET A 2 56.04 9.52 19.34
N TYR A 3 56.30 10.69 19.91
CA TYR A 3 57.62 11.25 20.17
C TYR A 3 57.57 11.63 21.65
N GLY A 4 58.55 11.27 22.46
CA GLY A 4 58.50 11.57 23.90
C GLY A 4 59.22 10.53 24.75
N ASP A 5 59.66 10.96 25.94
CA ASP A 5 60.28 10.08 26.93
C ASP A 5 59.19 9.39 27.76
N PHE A 6 58.80 8.20 27.32
CA PHE A 6 57.71 7.42 27.91
C PHE A 6 58.24 6.13 28.53
N SER A 7 57.70 5.73 29.69
CA SER A 7 58.22 4.58 30.45
C SER A 7 57.96 3.23 29.79
N ARG A 8 56.81 3.09 29.10
CA ARG A 8 56.43 1.93 28.26
C ARG A 8 55.25 2.30 27.35
N TRP A 9 55.03 1.48 26.32
CA TRP A 9 53.85 1.54 25.47
C TRP A 9 53.20 0.15 25.39
N SER A 10 52.09 -0.07 26.10
CA SER A 10 51.50 -1.40 26.32
C SER A 10 50.18 -1.64 25.59
N PHE A 11 49.64 -0.64 24.90
CA PHE A 11 48.36 -0.74 24.23
C PHE A 11 48.36 -1.81 23.12
N ASP A 12 47.50 -2.83 23.27
CA ASP A 12 47.22 -3.85 22.25
C ASP A 12 45.74 -3.80 21.84
N PRO A 13 45.43 -3.43 20.59
CA PRO A 13 44.06 -3.37 20.10
C PRO A 13 43.38 -4.76 20.01
N ARG A 14 44.06 -5.86 20.28
CA ARG A 14 43.43 -7.20 20.35
C ARG A 14 42.87 -7.52 21.73
N THR A 15 43.23 -6.74 22.74
CA THR A 15 42.70 -6.89 24.10
C THR A 15 41.36 -6.18 24.26
N ASN A 16 40.54 -6.65 25.21
CA ASN A 16 39.20 -6.13 25.51
C ASN A 16 39.17 -5.21 26.75
N PHE A 17 40.28 -4.53 27.06
CA PHE A 17 40.27 -3.48 28.08
C PHE A 17 39.45 -2.28 27.59
N SER A 18 38.76 -1.59 28.51
CA SER A 18 37.91 -0.43 28.20
C SER A 18 38.20 0.81 29.06
N GLY A 19 39.12 0.70 30.02
CA GLY A 19 39.57 1.81 30.85
C GLY A 19 40.61 1.37 31.90
N ILE A 20 41.11 2.34 32.64
CA ILE A 20 42.10 2.20 33.71
C ILE A 20 41.49 2.64 35.05
N LEU A 21 41.77 1.90 36.12
CA LEU A 21 41.27 2.20 37.47
C LEU A 21 42.42 2.63 38.38
N HIS A 22 42.34 3.85 38.90
CA HIS A 22 43.30 4.35 39.89
C HIS A 22 43.06 3.67 41.24
N GLN A 23 44.11 3.11 41.84
CA GLN A 23 44.06 2.51 43.16
C GLN A 23 44.62 3.45 44.22
N GLN A 24 43.95 3.54 45.36
CA GLN A 24 44.40 4.36 46.49
C GLN A 24 45.80 3.94 46.95
N GLY A 25 46.71 4.91 47.09
CA GLY A 25 48.06 4.70 47.61
C GLY A 25 49.05 4.05 46.65
N ARG A 26 48.70 3.85 45.37
CA ARG A 26 49.62 3.37 44.32
C ARG A 26 50.25 4.54 43.56
N VAL A 27 51.48 4.32 43.05
CA VAL A 27 52.19 5.28 42.18
C VAL A 27 51.50 5.30 40.82
N LEU A 28 51.30 6.49 40.26
CA LEU A 28 50.79 6.68 38.89
C LEU A 28 51.96 6.72 37.92
N LEU A 29 51.87 5.94 36.84
CA LEU A 29 52.82 5.99 35.73
C LEU A 29 52.20 6.78 34.57
N ASP A 30 53.05 7.41 33.77
CA ASP A 30 52.69 8.02 32.48
C ASP A 30 51.96 7.01 31.57
N ALA A 31 52.43 5.76 31.57
CA ALA A 31 51.85 4.67 30.80
C ALA A 31 50.37 4.42 31.11
N ASP A 32 49.93 4.61 32.36
CA ASP A 32 48.53 4.39 32.75
C ASP A 32 47.61 5.45 32.09
N THR A 33 48.08 6.70 32.02
CA THR A 33 47.31 7.81 31.40
C THR A 33 47.35 7.73 29.87
N ASN A 34 48.49 7.30 29.31
CA ASN A 34 48.63 7.06 27.88
C ASN A 34 47.73 5.90 27.42
N ASP A 35 47.72 4.77 28.14
CA ASP A 35 46.83 3.63 27.84
C ASP A 35 45.36 4.05 27.96
N GLN A 36 44.97 4.83 28.98
CA GLN A 36 43.62 5.39 29.10
C GLN A 36 43.22 6.24 27.89
N THR A 37 44.16 7.05 27.37
CA THR A 37 43.93 7.88 26.17
C THR A 37 43.72 7.02 24.93
N LEU A 38 44.58 6.02 24.70
CA LEU A 38 44.49 5.13 23.55
C LEU A 38 43.22 4.27 23.56
N LEU A 39 42.80 3.80 24.75
CA LEU A 39 41.54 3.09 24.93
C LEU A 39 40.33 3.95 24.56
N GLY A 40 40.30 5.20 25.03
CA GLY A 40 39.24 6.15 24.70
C GLY A 40 39.19 6.49 23.21
N LEU A 41 40.35 6.78 22.61
CA LEU A 41 40.47 7.07 21.19
C LEU A 41 40.05 5.88 20.31
N ARG A 42 40.48 4.66 20.64
CA ARG A 42 40.05 3.45 19.92
C ARG A 42 38.55 3.26 19.99
N TRP A 43 37.94 3.44 21.16
CA TRP A 43 36.49 3.33 21.32
C TRP A 43 35.76 4.37 20.45
N GLN A 44 36.18 5.63 20.48
CA GLN A 44 35.59 6.71 19.68
C GLN A 44 35.69 6.43 18.18
N ASP A 45 36.88 6.08 17.69
CA ASP A 45 37.13 5.83 16.27
C ASP A 45 36.37 4.61 15.78
N THR A 46 36.35 3.53 16.57
CA THR A 46 35.63 2.30 16.22
C THR A 46 34.13 2.55 16.18
N ALA A 47 33.58 3.22 17.20
CA ALA A 47 32.16 3.57 17.24
C ALA A 47 31.75 4.48 16.08
N ALA A 48 32.57 5.48 15.74
CA ALA A 48 32.33 6.36 14.61
C ALA A 48 32.44 5.62 13.27
N ARG A 49 33.48 4.80 13.08
CA ARG A 49 33.66 3.97 11.88
C ARG A 49 32.49 3.00 11.69
N ASP A 50 32.05 2.33 12.75
CA ASP A 50 30.93 1.39 12.71
C ASP A 50 29.59 2.11 12.44
N ALA A 51 29.43 3.33 12.94
CA ALA A 51 28.23 4.13 12.71
C ALA A 51 28.16 4.73 11.29
N PHE A 52 29.28 5.20 10.75
CA PHE A 52 29.32 5.96 9.49
C PHE A 52 29.72 5.12 8.27
N GLY A 53 30.45 4.03 8.47
CA GLY A 53 31.05 3.20 7.43
C GLY A 53 32.58 3.31 7.41
N ALA A 54 33.23 2.24 6.93
CA ALA A 54 34.66 2.22 6.69
C ALA A 54 35.02 2.90 5.36
N LEU A 55 36.17 3.57 5.31
CA LEU A 55 36.73 4.23 4.11
C LEU A 55 35.83 5.30 3.46
N VAL A 56 34.88 5.85 4.21
CA VAL A 56 34.01 6.95 3.76
C VAL A 56 34.36 8.27 4.44
N LEU A 57 34.08 9.37 3.76
CA LEU A 57 34.01 10.69 4.38
C LEU A 57 32.54 10.99 4.73
N ALA A 58 32.20 10.88 6.01
CA ALA A 58 30.86 11.16 6.50
C ALA A 58 30.71 12.61 6.96
N VAL A 59 29.70 13.30 6.45
CA VAL A 59 29.37 14.69 6.82
C VAL A 59 28.01 14.73 7.52
N PRO A 60 27.85 15.53 8.59
CA PRO A 60 26.58 15.59 9.31
C PRO A 60 25.50 16.26 8.46
N ALA A 61 24.28 15.75 8.48
CA ALA A 61 23.16 16.31 7.73
C ALA A 61 22.83 17.78 8.06
N SER A 62 23.24 18.29 9.22
CA SER A 62 23.09 19.70 9.62
C SER A 62 24.11 20.63 8.94
N GLU A 63 25.23 20.10 8.44
CA GLU A 63 26.31 20.87 7.80
C GLU A 63 26.75 20.15 6.52
N ARG A 64 25.79 19.85 5.63
CA ARG A 64 26.02 19.09 4.39
C ARG A 64 27.13 19.65 3.49
N GLN A 65 27.38 20.94 3.59
CA GLN A 65 28.40 21.64 2.81
C GLN A 65 29.83 21.45 3.33
N SER A 66 30.02 20.81 4.49
CA SER A 66 31.35 20.57 5.08
C SER A 66 32.23 19.77 4.13
N PHE A 67 33.44 20.24 3.82
CA PHE A 67 34.36 19.60 2.88
C PHE A 67 33.83 19.46 1.43
N GLU A 68 32.83 20.24 1.04
CA GLU A 68 32.33 20.24 -0.34
C GLU A 68 33.37 20.81 -1.30
N VAL A 69 33.73 20.05 -2.33
CA VAL A 69 34.60 20.51 -3.41
C VAL A 69 33.76 21.35 -4.38
N THR A 70 34.05 22.66 -4.45
CA THR A 70 33.28 23.59 -5.29
C THR A 70 33.97 23.95 -6.59
N ALA A 71 35.30 23.82 -6.66
CA ALA A 71 36.08 24.07 -7.87
C ALA A 71 37.39 23.28 -7.83
N VAL A 72 37.92 22.95 -9.00
CA VAL A 72 39.23 22.33 -9.18
C VAL A 72 39.95 22.94 -10.38
N LYS A 73 41.27 23.05 -10.30
CA LYS A 73 42.13 23.58 -11.37
C LYS A 73 43.46 22.82 -11.44
N PRO A 74 43.93 22.38 -12.62
CA PRO A 74 45.24 21.75 -12.74
C PRO A 74 46.38 22.72 -12.39
N ASP A 75 47.36 22.26 -11.63
CA ASP A 75 48.58 22.99 -11.27
C ASP A 75 49.82 22.09 -11.46
N GLY A 76 50.28 21.97 -12.71
CA GLY A 76 51.41 21.11 -13.08
C GLY A 76 51.12 19.62 -12.86
N ALA A 77 51.76 19.04 -11.84
CA ALA A 77 51.56 17.64 -11.44
C ALA A 77 50.52 17.46 -10.32
N ASP A 78 50.03 18.58 -9.76
CA ASP A 78 49.10 18.63 -8.63
C ASP A 78 47.77 19.27 -9.05
N LEU A 79 46.77 19.21 -8.15
CA LEU A 79 45.46 19.80 -8.36
C LEU A 79 45.16 20.88 -7.31
N GLU A 80 44.81 22.08 -7.73
CA GLU A 80 44.28 23.12 -6.86
C GLU A 80 42.78 22.85 -6.62
N VAL A 81 42.37 22.71 -5.35
CA VAL A 81 41.01 22.29 -4.94
C VAL A 81 40.42 23.34 -4.00
N THR A 82 39.26 23.89 -4.36
CA THR A 82 38.50 24.80 -3.50
C THR A 82 37.40 24.04 -2.75
N LEU A 83 37.37 24.23 -1.43
CA LEU A 83 36.56 23.50 -0.46
C LEU A 83 35.74 24.45 0.42
N ARG A 84 34.60 23.99 0.92
CA ARG A 84 33.86 24.64 2.00
C ARG A 84 34.33 24.16 3.39
N PRO A 85 34.60 25.07 4.35
CA PRO A 85 34.91 24.71 5.74
C PRO A 85 33.79 23.93 6.44
N GLY A 86 34.14 23.19 7.49
CA GLY A 86 33.19 22.43 8.31
C GLY A 86 33.83 21.21 8.96
N ARG A 87 32.99 20.33 9.54
CA ARG A 87 33.44 19.08 10.17
C ARG A 87 33.04 17.84 9.38
N ALA A 88 33.87 16.80 9.44
CA ALA A 88 33.60 15.50 8.84
C ALA A 88 34.24 14.38 9.65
N TRP A 89 33.81 13.14 9.41
CA TRP A 89 34.45 11.93 9.91
C TRP A 89 35.05 11.15 8.74
N ALA A 90 36.37 11.02 8.73
CA ALA A 90 37.12 10.26 7.73
C ALA A 90 37.50 8.90 8.31
N ASP A 91 36.84 7.83 7.86
CA ASP A 91 37.05 6.46 8.39
C ASP A 91 36.89 6.38 9.93
N GLY A 92 35.99 7.21 10.47
CA GLY A 92 35.73 7.35 11.90
C GLY A 92 36.52 8.47 12.61
N LEU A 93 37.59 8.99 12.01
CA LEU A 93 38.38 10.08 12.61
C LEU A 93 37.70 11.43 12.38
N LEU A 94 37.44 12.17 13.45
CA LEU A 94 36.90 13.54 13.35
C LEU A 94 37.96 14.51 12.82
N VAL A 95 37.59 15.25 11.77
CA VAL A 95 38.41 16.27 11.11
C VAL A 95 37.64 17.58 11.02
N ASN A 96 38.33 18.69 11.24
CA ASN A 96 37.78 20.04 11.09
C ASN A 96 38.60 20.81 10.04
N LEU A 97 37.93 21.28 8.99
CA LEU A 97 38.50 22.22 8.02
C LEU A 97 38.02 23.63 8.35
N VAL A 98 38.96 24.56 8.50
CA VAL A 98 38.68 25.99 8.76
C VAL A 98 39.04 26.82 7.54
N GLY A 99 38.30 27.91 7.32
CA GLY A 99 38.60 28.91 6.30
C GLY A 99 39.80 29.77 6.69
N ASP A 100 40.27 30.61 5.75
CA ASP A 100 41.42 31.47 5.97
C ASP A 100 41.05 32.73 6.80
N PRO A 101 41.84 33.12 7.83
CA PRO A 101 41.61 34.35 8.58
C PRO A 101 41.48 35.59 7.67
N PRO A 102 40.68 36.61 8.00
CA PRO A 102 39.90 36.75 9.23
C PRO A 102 38.57 35.96 9.23
N ASP A 103 38.14 35.37 8.10
CA ASP A 103 36.86 34.66 7.99
C ASP A 103 37.06 33.14 7.92
N LEU A 104 36.97 32.50 9.09
CA LEU A 104 37.13 31.05 9.23
C LEU A 104 35.99 30.23 8.61
N SER A 105 34.95 30.88 8.06
CA SER A 105 33.84 30.22 7.37
C SER A 105 33.92 30.33 5.84
N ALA A 106 34.84 31.13 5.32
CA ALA A 106 35.02 31.34 3.88
C ALA A 106 35.57 30.09 3.18
N VAL A 107 35.18 29.91 1.91
CA VAL A 107 35.76 28.86 1.04
C VAL A 107 37.27 28.97 0.99
N VAL A 108 37.93 27.83 0.91
CA VAL A 108 39.36 27.71 1.08
C VAL A 108 39.96 26.88 -0.04
N THR A 109 41.14 27.27 -0.52
CA THR A 109 41.83 26.57 -1.60
C THR A 109 43.07 25.85 -1.09
N ARG A 110 43.25 24.60 -1.52
CA ARG A 110 44.32 23.70 -1.09
C ARG A 110 44.89 22.94 -2.29
N THR A 111 46.18 22.66 -2.24
CA THR A 111 46.86 21.83 -3.24
C THR A 111 46.73 20.35 -2.87
N ALA A 112 46.21 19.54 -3.78
CA ALA A 112 46.13 18.10 -3.69
C ALA A 112 47.25 17.46 -4.50
N ALA A 113 48.19 16.80 -3.80
CA ALA A 113 49.35 16.20 -4.44
C ALA A 113 49.05 14.79 -4.96
N LYS A 114 49.62 14.43 -6.12
CA LYS A 114 49.43 13.09 -6.71
C LYS A 114 50.05 12.00 -5.83
N ILE A 115 49.34 10.88 -5.64
CA ILE A 115 49.87 9.71 -4.90
C ILE A 115 50.96 9.03 -5.73
N ALA A 116 52.14 8.81 -5.12
CA ALA A 116 53.28 8.19 -5.79
C ALA A 116 53.01 6.71 -6.13
N GLY A 117 53.16 6.34 -7.40
CA GLY A 117 52.90 4.99 -7.92
C GLY A 117 52.61 4.93 -9.44
N ALA A 118 52.25 6.06 -10.04
CA ALA A 118 52.21 6.25 -11.49
C ALA A 118 53.30 7.24 -11.89
N ALA A 119 53.94 7.04 -13.04
CA ALA A 119 54.92 7.97 -13.59
C ALA A 119 54.41 9.42 -13.49
N ALA A 120 55.29 10.35 -13.11
CA ALA A 120 54.99 11.77 -13.00
C ALA A 120 54.77 12.39 -14.40
N THR A 121 53.67 12.02 -15.05
CA THR A 121 53.08 12.79 -16.15
C THR A 121 52.28 13.93 -15.55
N ALA A 122 52.38 15.11 -16.15
CA ALA A 122 51.52 16.25 -15.81
C ALA A 122 50.04 15.82 -15.87
N ILE A 123 49.19 16.44 -15.05
CA ILE A 123 47.75 16.21 -15.11
C ILE A 123 47.26 16.67 -16.49
N ASP A 124 47.05 15.73 -17.42
CA ASP A 124 46.52 16.01 -18.74
C ASP A 124 44.98 16.12 -18.64
N ALA A 125 44.48 17.34 -18.83
CA ALA A 125 43.08 17.70 -18.58
C ALA A 125 42.06 17.01 -19.52
N ILE A 126 42.50 16.27 -20.55
CA ILE A 126 41.63 15.94 -21.69
C ILE A 126 41.22 14.44 -21.74
N ALA A 127 41.83 13.52 -20.97
CA ALA A 127 41.53 12.08 -21.08
C ALA A 127 41.36 11.27 -19.76
N ALA A 128 41.63 11.86 -18.59
CA ALA A 128 41.70 11.11 -17.33
C ALA A 128 40.60 11.47 -16.31
N GLN A 129 40.03 10.46 -15.66
CA GLN A 129 39.16 10.61 -14.49
C GLN A 129 40.02 10.61 -13.22
N TRP A 130 39.72 11.51 -12.29
CA TRP A 130 40.51 11.69 -11.06
C TRP A 130 39.63 11.59 -9.83
N VAL A 131 40.19 11.17 -8.70
CA VAL A 131 39.51 11.25 -7.39
C VAL A 131 40.36 12.08 -6.44
N VAL A 132 39.74 13.12 -5.88
CA VAL A 132 40.29 13.91 -4.77
C VAL A 132 40.03 13.15 -3.48
N LEU A 133 41.08 13.01 -2.66
CA LEU A 133 41.10 12.18 -1.48
C LEU A 133 41.55 13.01 -0.27
N LEU A 134 40.97 12.73 0.89
CA LEU A 134 41.42 13.23 2.17
C LEU A 134 42.29 12.14 2.83
N GLU A 135 43.59 12.38 2.93
CA GLU A 135 44.51 11.52 3.69
C GLU A 135 44.58 12.04 5.13
N VAL A 136 44.12 11.24 6.08
CA VAL A 136 44.01 11.60 7.51
C VAL A 136 44.86 10.69 8.38
N TRP A 137 45.42 11.24 9.46
CA TRP A 137 46.19 10.47 10.44
C TRP A 137 46.26 11.18 11.79
N ARG A 138 46.84 10.51 12.79
CA ARG A 138 47.14 11.13 14.09
C ARG A 138 48.63 11.29 14.32
N ASP A 139 49.01 12.49 14.74
CA ASP A 139 50.38 12.80 15.09
C ASP A 139 50.50 13.42 16.49
N ALA A 140 51.69 13.30 17.06
CA ALA A 140 52.02 13.87 18.35
C ALA A 140 52.60 15.28 18.16
N VAL A 141 52.11 16.22 18.97
CA VAL A 141 52.46 17.63 18.92
C VAL A 141 53.03 18.03 20.28
N SER A 142 54.32 18.38 20.27
CA SER A 142 55.06 18.79 21.47
C SER A 142 54.80 20.25 21.83
N GLY A 143 55.11 20.61 23.08
CA GLY A 143 55.08 22.00 23.53
C GLY A 143 55.98 22.92 22.70
N PHE A 144 57.05 22.40 22.09
CA PHE A 144 57.97 23.20 21.28
C PHE A 144 57.46 23.51 19.87
N GLN A 145 56.50 22.72 19.37
CA GLN A 145 55.77 23.03 18.14
C GLN A 145 54.75 24.14 18.38
N VAL A 146 54.01 24.08 19.49
CA VAL A 146 52.87 24.98 19.77
C VAL A 146 52.97 25.58 21.19
N PRO A 147 54.01 26.40 21.48
CA PRO A 147 54.35 26.75 22.86
C PRO A 147 53.42 27.75 23.52
N LYS A 148 52.66 28.54 22.76
CA LYS A 148 51.72 29.49 23.37
C LYS A 148 50.55 28.78 24.03
N GLU A 149 50.16 27.62 23.49
CA GLU A 149 49.04 26.82 23.95
C GLU A 149 49.45 25.73 24.95
N LEU A 150 50.63 25.13 24.78
CA LEU A 150 51.03 23.93 25.52
C LEU A 150 52.08 24.17 26.62
N ILE A 151 52.86 25.25 26.55
CA ILE A 151 53.82 25.58 27.60
C ILE A 151 53.16 26.58 28.56
N GLU A 152 52.93 26.14 29.80
CA GLU A 152 52.34 26.99 30.86
C GLU A 152 53.36 28.03 31.35
N PRO A 153 53.13 29.34 31.10
CA PRO A 153 54.05 30.39 31.52
C PRO A 153 54.28 30.41 33.03
N ALA A 154 53.27 30.06 33.83
CA ALA A 154 53.35 30.05 35.30
C ALA A 154 54.33 29.01 35.87
N LEU A 155 54.64 27.94 35.12
CA LEU A 155 55.59 26.92 35.54
C LEU A 155 57.05 27.25 35.18
N GLY A 156 57.30 28.39 34.53
CA GLY A 156 58.65 28.80 34.12
C GLY A 156 59.15 28.13 32.83
N GLY A 157 58.23 27.68 31.97
CA GLY A 157 58.55 27.07 30.68
C GLY A 157 58.82 25.56 30.58
N PRO A 158 58.58 24.69 31.60
CA PRO A 158 58.75 23.25 31.44
C PRO A 158 57.67 22.66 30.52
N ASP A 159 58.09 21.68 29.72
CA ASP A 159 57.18 20.82 28.95
C ASP A 159 56.54 19.80 29.89
N THR A 160 55.25 19.54 29.72
CA THR A 160 54.48 18.69 30.64
C THR A 160 53.87 17.49 29.93
N THR A 161 53.20 17.71 28.81
CA THR A 161 52.45 16.69 28.09
C THR A 161 52.34 17.08 26.62
N GLU A 162 52.48 16.09 25.74
CA GLU A 162 52.19 16.28 24.32
C GLU A 162 50.67 16.27 24.05
N ARG A 163 50.28 16.67 22.84
CA ARG A 163 48.91 16.51 22.34
C ARG A 163 48.90 15.58 21.14
N VAL A 164 47.79 14.87 20.99
CA VAL A 164 47.48 14.11 19.79
C VAL A 164 46.62 15.00 18.90
N ALA A 165 47.10 15.31 17.69
CA ALA A 165 46.34 16.05 16.68
C ALA A 165 45.89 15.12 15.55
N THR A 166 44.66 15.30 15.06
CA THR A 166 44.21 14.70 13.80
C THR A 166 44.70 15.59 12.65
N CYS A 167 45.71 15.12 11.94
CA CYS A 167 46.29 15.80 10.78
C CYS A 167 45.64 15.29 9.50
N PHE A 168 45.60 16.14 8.48
CA PHE A 168 45.10 15.76 7.17
C PHE A 168 45.81 16.49 6.03
N GLN A 169 45.65 15.97 4.81
CA GLN A 169 46.06 16.63 3.58
C GLN A 169 45.20 16.15 2.40
N LEU A 170 45.22 16.90 1.31
CA LEU A 170 44.58 16.47 0.07
C LEU A 170 45.55 15.67 -0.81
N ARG A 171 45.03 14.61 -1.41
CA ARG A 171 45.71 13.78 -2.40
C ARG A 171 44.85 13.63 -3.65
N VAL A 172 45.48 13.31 -4.76
CA VAL A 172 44.77 12.95 -6.00
C VAL A 172 45.28 11.61 -6.54
N ALA A 173 44.34 10.79 -7.03
CA ALA A 173 44.64 9.51 -7.66
C ALA A 173 43.92 9.37 -9.01
N ASP A 174 44.54 8.64 -9.93
CA ASP A 174 43.94 8.23 -11.20
C ASP A 174 42.78 7.24 -10.92
N ALA A 175 41.65 7.41 -11.60
CA ALA A 175 40.52 6.49 -11.59
C ALA A 175 40.42 5.73 -12.91
N LEU A 176 40.22 4.40 -12.83
CA LEU A 176 39.98 3.58 -14.01
C LEU A 176 38.57 3.88 -14.58
N PRO A 177 38.33 3.68 -15.90
CA PRO A 177 37.00 3.88 -16.47
C PRO A 177 35.94 3.02 -15.76
N GLY A 178 34.94 3.69 -15.17
CA GLY A 178 33.84 3.04 -14.45
C GLY A 178 34.13 2.74 -12.97
N GLU A 179 35.33 3.03 -12.47
CA GLU A 179 35.69 2.85 -11.06
C GLU A 179 34.91 3.87 -10.19
N SER A 180 34.27 3.36 -9.15
CA SER A 180 33.59 4.17 -8.13
C SER A 180 34.59 4.81 -7.16
N CYS A 181 34.17 5.85 -6.44
CA CYS A 181 35.02 6.50 -5.44
C CYS A 181 35.51 5.50 -4.36
N GLU A 182 34.66 4.54 -3.99
CA GLU A 182 34.96 3.52 -2.98
C GLU A 182 35.97 2.47 -3.46
N GLU A 183 35.95 2.14 -4.76
CA GLU A 183 36.92 1.22 -5.37
C GLU A 183 38.30 1.85 -5.45
N VAL A 184 38.38 3.12 -5.88
CA VAL A 184 39.63 3.89 -5.84
C VAL A 184 40.15 3.96 -4.41
N ALA A 185 39.30 4.32 -3.45
CA ALA A 185 39.69 4.42 -2.04
C ALA A 185 40.24 3.09 -1.50
N ARG A 186 39.64 1.94 -1.83
CA ARG A 186 40.16 0.63 -1.41
C ARG A 186 41.51 0.29 -2.05
N ARG A 187 41.68 0.59 -3.34
CA ARG A 187 42.90 0.26 -4.11
C ARG A 187 44.14 1.01 -3.61
N ILE A 188 43.95 2.22 -3.10
CA ILE A 188 45.05 3.10 -2.70
C ILE A 188 45.43 3.02 -1.22
N GLN A 189 44.81 2.14 -0.40
CA GLN A 189 45.20 2.02 1.01
C GLN A 189 46.57 1.34 1.15
N ASP A 190 47.30 1.69 2.20
CA ASP A 190 48.58 1.03 2.54
C ASP A 190 48.31 -0.35 3.17
N ASP A 191 49.04 -1.39 2.76
CA ASP A 191 48.99 -2.74 3.35
C ASP A 191 50.26 -3.05 4.16
N LEU A 192 50.38 -2.44 5.33
CA LEU A 192 51.59 -2.52 6.18
C LEU A 192 51.91 -3.95 6.66
N ALA A 193 50.87 -4.78 6.81
CA ALA A 193 51.01 -6.20 7.16
C ALA A 193 51.32 -7.07 5.93
N GLY A 194 51.19 -6.52 4.72
CA GLY A 194 51.50 -7.16 3.47
C GLY A 194 52.97 -7.63 3.40
N PRO A 195 53.26 -8.69 2.62
CA PRO A 195 54.58 -9.29 2.57
C PRO A 195 55.66 -8.35 1.99
N GLY A 196 55.28 -7.32 1.24
CA GLY A 196 56.21 -6.38 0.59
C GLY A 196 56.71 -5.22 1.46
N HIS A 197 56.11 -4.97 2.64
CA HIS A 197 56.52 -3.88 3.54
C HIS A 197 57.67 -4.29 4.46
N GLY A 198 58.49 -3.32 4.86
CA GLY A 198 59.64 -3.49 5.74
C GLY A 198 59.31 -4.21 7.06
N ARG A 199 60.30 -4.91 7.62
CA ARG A 199 60.19 -5.63 8.90
C ARG A 199 61.42 -5.41 9.75
N LEU A 200 61.21 -5.42 11.06
CA LEU A 200 62.30 -5.34 12.03
C LEU A 200 62.26 -6.53 12.98
N THR A 201 63.38 -7.20 13.11
CA THR A 201 63.69 -8.07 14.25
C THR A 201 64.70 -7.36 15.14
N ALA A 202 64.39 -7.29 16.43
CA ALA A 202 65.25 -6.68 17.44
C ALA A 202 65.51 -7.71 18.55
N THR A 203 66.78 -7.97 18.84
CA THR A 203 67.21 -8.96 19.84
C THR A 203 68.26 -8.37 20.75
N LEU A 204 68.46 -9.01 21.91
CA LEU A 204 69.58 -8.70 22.79
C LEU A 204 70.80 -9.57 22.46
N ASP A 205 71.98 -9.13 22.90
CA ASP A 205 73.17 -9.98 22.93
C ASP A 205 72.84 -11.29 23.67
N PRO A 206 73.14 -12.48 23.09
CA PRO A 206 72.81 -13.76 23.70
C PRO A 206 73.53 -13.89 25.04
N THR A 207 72.80 -14.34 26.06
CA THR A 207 73.34 -14.53 27.40
C THR A 207 74.12 -15.85 27.48
N THR A 208 75.34 -15.79 28.00
CA THR A 208 76.12 -17.00 28.35
C THR A 208 75.98 -17.23 29.86
N THR A 209 75.44 -18.39 30.24
CA THR A 209 75.33 -18.80 31.65
C THR A 209 76.44 -19.79 31.98
N THR A 210 77.13 -19.56 33.09
CA THR A 210 78.10 -20.52 33.64
C THR A 210 77.38 -21.49 34.56
N SER A 211 77.53 -22.80 34.31
CA SER A 211 76.81 -23.84 35.06
C SER A 211 77.38 -24.04 36.47
N GLY A 212 76.51 -23.98 37.49
CA GLY A 212 76.79 -24.28 38.89
C GLY A 212 75.49 -24.34 39.71
N ASP A 213 75.56 -24.60 41.03
CA ASP A 213 74.40 -24.73 41.92
C ASP A 213 73.54 -23.43 42.02
N CYS A 214 74.08 -22.31 41.55
CA CYS A 214 73.37 -21.07 41.20
C CYS A 214 73.88 -20.54 39.85
N PRO A 215 73.19 -20.76 38.72
CA PRO A 215 73.63 -20.25 37.43
C PRO A 215 73.59 -18.72 37.40
N VAL A 216 74.74 -18.09 37.14
CA VAL A 216 74.88 -16.63 36.94
C VAL A 216 75.07 -16.37 35.45
N VAL A 217 74.45 -15.31 34.95
CA VAL A 217 74.70 -14.80 33.59
C VAL A 217 76.02 -14.05 33.63
N ASP A 218 77.06 -14.59 32.98
CA ASP A 218 78.39 -13.97 32.97
C ASP A 218 78.44 -12.75 32.04
N HIS A 219 77.85 -12.87 30.84
CA HIS A 219 77.85 -11.86 29.79
C HIS A 219 76.59 -11.98 28.90
N GLY A 220 76.24 -10.89 28.22
CA GLY A 220 75.08 -10.80 27.30
C GLY A 220 73.84 -10.13 27.92
N GLY A 221 72.83 -9.86 27.10
CA GLY A 221 71.63 -9.10 27.47
C GLY A 221 71.76 -7.59 27.24
N TYR A 222 70.87 -6.82 27.86
CA TYR A 222 70.88 -5.36 27.80
C TYR A 222 71.98 -4.80 28.72
N SER A 223 72.92 -4.02 28.16
CA SER A 223 74.06 -3.44 28.89
C SER A 223 73.90 -1.96 29.22
N GLY A 224 72.75 -1.36 28.89
CA GLY A 224 72.45 0.03 29.23
C GLY A 224 72.17 0.22 30.73
N LEU A 225 72.43 1.44 31.21
CA LEU A 225 72.30 1.81 32.62
C LEU A 225 70.88 2.27 33.02
N GLU A 226 70.02 2.59 32.04
CA GLU A 226 68.71 3.19 32.26
C GLU A 226 67.58 2.33 31.68
N HIS A 227 66.37 2.48 32.23
CA HIS A 227 65.17 1.89 31.62
C HIS A 227 64.73 2.77 30.46
N ASN A 228 64.57 2.19 29.27
CA ASN A 228 64.38 2.96 28.04
C ASN A 228 63.26 2.39 27.18
N LEU A 229 62.62 3.28 26.41
CA LEU A 229 61.72 2.93 25.31
C LEU A 229 62.40 3.33 24.01
N TYR A 230 63.04 2.36 23.35
CA TYR A 230 63.74 2.63 22.10
C TYR A 230 62.72 2.88 20.99
N LEU A 231 62.99 3.90 20.17
CA LEU A 231 62.32 4.21 18.93
C LEU A 231 63.33 4.08 17.79
N ILE A 232 63.05 3.19 16.83
CA ILE A 232 63.74 3.09 15.55
C ILE A 232 62.79 3.66 14.50
N GLU A 233 63.24 4.60 13.68
CA GLU A 233 62.43 5.21 12.62
C GLU A 233 63.22 5.28 11.31
N ILE A 234 62.60 5.10 10.16
CA ILE A 234 63.22 5.31 8.85
C ILE A 234 63.26 6.81 8.54
N ALA A 235 64.46 7.33 8.28
CA ALA A 235 64.67 8.74 7.99
C ALA A 235 64.18 9.11 6.58
N ALA A 236 63.68 10.34 6.42
CA ALA A 236 63.47 10.94 5.11
C ALA A 236 64.82 11.34 4.51
N LEU A 237 64.99 11.19 3.20
CA LEU A 237 66.23 11.50 2.47
C LEU A 237 65.92 12.29 1.20
N THR A 238 66.73 13.29 0.89
CA THR A 238 66.63 14.01 -0.39
C THR A 238 67.17 13.15 -1.55
N ASP A 239 68.24 12.41 -1.29
CA ASP A 239 68.86 11.50 -2.25
C ASP A 239 68.36 10.07 -2.04
N ALA A 240 67.39 9.65 -2.83
CA ALA A 240 66.83 8.31 -2.79
C ALA A 240 67.86 7.21 -3.17
N SER A 241 68.95 7.56 -3.84
CA SER A 241 69.98 6.58 -4.24
C SER A 241 70.85 6.08 -3.08
N ALA A 242 70.85 6.79 -1.95
CA ALA A 242 71.58 6.42 -0.74
C ALA A 242 70.98 5.21 0.00
N GLY A 243 69.81 4.71 -0.43
CA GLY A 243 69.07 3.65 0.25
C GLY A 243 68.45 4.10 1.59
N PRO A 244 67.52 3.31 2.16
CA PRO A 244 66.85 3.69 3.39
C PRO A 244 67.82 3.76 4.57
N HIS A 245 67.65 4.77 5.42
CA HIS A 245 68.43 4.96 6.64
C HIS A 245 67.52 4.87 7.85
N LEU A 246 68.01 4.29 8.95
CA LEU A 246 67.35 4.34 10.25
C LEU A 246 67.94 5.47 11.09
N LYS A 247 67.08 6.15 11.84
CA LYS A 247 67.42 7.02 12.96
C LYS A 247 66.86 6.40 14.24
N TRP A 248 67.52 6.63 15.37
CA TRP A 248 67.10 6.01 16.63
C TRP A 248 67.17 6.94 17.84
N SER A 249 66.37 6.61 18.85
CA SER A 249 66.38 7.26 20.16
C SER A 249 66.02 6.25 21.26
N PRO A 250 66.84 6.10 22.32
CA PRO A 250 66.49 5.32 23.52
C PRO A 250 65.41 6.00 24.38
N LEU A 251 65.16 7.30 24.18
CA LEU A 251 64.19 8.12 24.91
C LEU A 251 62.90 8.33 24.11
N GLY A 252 62.48 7.37 23.29
CA GLY A 252 61.25 7.45 22.49
C GLY A 252 61.14 8.65 21.54
N GLY A 253 62.27 9.28 21.19
CA GLY A 253 62.28 10.52 20.40
C GLY A 253 61.96 11.79 21.21
N GLY A 254 62.02 11.74 22.54
CA GLY A 254 61.64 12.84 23.45
C GLY A 254 62.64 13.99 23.60
N LEU A 255 63.77 13.97 22.89
CA LEU A 255 64.67 15.13 22.85
C LEU A 255 64.16 16.15 21.83
N VAL A 256 63.22 16.97 22.27
CA VAL A 256 62.59 18.04 21.50
C VAL A 256 63.05 19.42 21.98
N GLY A 257 63.14 20.37 21.05
CA GLY A 257 63.53 21.73 21.37
C GLY A 257 62.95 22.75 20.40
N ARG A 258 63.23 24.03 20.67
CA ARG A 258 62.92 25.14 19.76
C ARG A 258 64.11 26.07 19.69
N GLY A 259 64.49 26.52 18.50
CA GLY A 259 65.68 27.35 18.29
C GLY A 259 65.63 28.13 16.99
N ALA A 260 66.66 28.91 16.71
CA ALA A 260 66.77 29.66 15.46
C ALA A 260 68.21 29.60 14.94
N ILE A 261 68.37 29.76 13.62
CA ILE A 261 69.69 29.91 13.00
C ILE A 261 70.24 31.30 13.33
N ASP A 262 71.44 31.35 13.89
CA ASP A 262 72.15 32.59 14.19
C ASP A 262 72.88 33.14 12.97
N ALA A 263 73.54 34.30 13.14
CA ALA A 263 74.30 34.92 12.05
C ALA A 263 75.54 34.11 11.61
N GLY A 264 75.98 33.15 12.43
CA GLY A 264 77.09 32.23 12.13
C GLY A 264 76.66 30.94 11.44
N GLY A 265 75.36 30.75 11.18
CA GLY A 265 74.81 29.54 10.56
C GLY A 265 74.60 28.38 11.53
N GLN A 266 74.72 28.60 12.84
CA GLN A 266 74.47 27.59 13.87
C GLN A 266 73.03 27.64 14.34
N PHE A 267 72.43 26.48 14.65
CA PHE A 267 71.10 26.42 15.25
C PHE A 267 71.22 26.53 16.77
N VAL A 268 70.79 27.66 17.32
CA VAL A 268 70.88 27.96 18.76
C VAL A 268 69.57 27.60 19.45
N LEU A 269 69.63 26.65 20.40
CA LEU A 269 68.48 26.22 21.20
C LEU A 269 68.04 27.32 22.16
N ARG A 270 66.74 27.63 22.13
CA ARG A 270 66.08 28.59 23.02
C ARG A 270 65.08 27.93 23.98
N GLY A 271 64.52 26.79 23.60
CA GLY A 271 63.66 25.94 24.43
C GLY A 271 64.12 24.48 24.36
N GLY A 272 63.94 23.73 25.45
CA GLY A 272 64.36 22.32 25.58
C GLY A 272 65.86 22.12 25.82
N ARG A 273 66.64 23.20 25.93
CA ARG A 273 68.11 23.19 26.03
C ARG A 273 68.65 22.30 27.15
N GLU A 274 68.10 22.41 28.37
CA GLU A 274 68.62 21.67 29.53
C GLU A 274 68.49 20.16 29.38
N ALA A 275 67.35 19.67 28.90
CA ALA A 275 67.14 18.24 28.67
C ALA A 275 68.09 17.71 27.60
N ILE A 276 68.28 18.45 26.51
CA ILE A 276 69.17 18.11 25.41
C ILE A 276 70.64 18.06 25.87
N LEU A 277 71.11 19.05 26.63
CA LEU A 277 72.49 19.08 27.13
C LEU A 277 72.76 17.98 28.16
N ARG A 278 71.79 17.67 29.02
CA ARG A 278 71.91 16.60 30.03
C ARG A 278 71.89 15.20 29.44
N ALA A 279 71.43 15.02 28.21
CA ALA A 279 71.54 13.75 27.49
C ALA A 279 73.01 13.36 27.17
N GLY A 280 73.97 14.28 27.32
CA GLY A 280 75.41 13.98 27.20
C GLY A 280 75.86 13.65 25.78
N LEU A 281 75.13 14.10 24.75
CA LEU A 281 75.42 13.83 23.35
C LEU A 281 76.34 14.91 22.77
N THR A 282 77.40 14.50 22.07
CA THR A 282 78.30 15.43 21.33
C THR A 282 78.01 15.46 19.84
N GLU A 283 77.59 14.34 19.25
CA GLU A 283 77.14 14.23 17.87
C GLU A 283 75.72 13.67 17.83
N VAL A 284 74.86 14.30 17.04
CA VAL A 284 73.43 13.98 16.97
C VAL A 284 72.91 14.07 15.54
N TYR A 285 71.77 13.45 15.27
CA TYR A 285 70.98 13.71 14.06
C TYR A 285 69.81 14.62 14.42
N VAL A 286 69.63 15.73 13.70
CA VAL A 286 68.65 16.78 14.01
C VAL A 286 67.66 16.88 12.87
N GLU A 287 66.38 16.94 13.22
CA GLU A 287 65.29 17.27 12.29
C GLU A 287 64.67 18.61 12.70
N LEU A 288 64.55 19.55 11.76
CA LEU A 288 63.84 20.81 11.95
C LEU A 288 62.42 20.69 11.40
N LEU A 289 61.45 21.20 12.15
CA LEU A 289 60.03 21.10 11.83
C LEU A 289 59.40 22.48 11.65
N GLU A 290 58.50 22.58 10.67
CA GLU A 290 57.64 23.73 10.43
C GLU A 290 56.18 23.27 10.21
N PRO A 291 55.18 24.06 10.62
CA PRO A 291 53.79 23.77 10.28
C PRO A 291 53.55 24.11 8.82
N ARG A 292 52.75 23.31 8.13
CA ARG A 292 52.32 23.68 6.78
C ARG A 292 51.41 24.92 6.87
N PRO A 293 51.69 26.01 6.14
CA PRO A 293 50.90 27.23 6.26
C PRO A 293 49.46 27.01 5.76
N LEU A 294 48.50 27.63 6.44
CA LEU A 294 47.08 27.65 6.01
C LEU A 294 46.89 28.36 4.66
N ARG A 295 47.84 29.20 4.24
CA ARG A 295 47.83 29.93 2.97
C ARG A 295 49.09 29.61 2.17
N SER A 296 48.93 29.30 0.89
CA SER A 296 50.07 29.19 -0.04
C SER A 296 50.83 30.53 -0.10
N GLY A 297 52.11 30.52 0.27
CA GLY A 297 52.99 31.71 0.24
C GLY A 297 52.93 32.66 1.45
N ALA A 298 52.17 32.35 2.52
CA ALA A 298 52.14 33.19 3.73
C ALA A 298 53.21 32.78 4.75
N ALA A 299 53.82 33.77 5.42
CA ALA A 299 54.69 33.53 6.56
C ALA A 299 53.86 32.99 7.74
N VAL A 300 54.27 31.86 8.31
CA VAL A 300 53.63 31.24 9.47
C VAL A 300 53.80 32.14 10.70
N THR A 301 52.69 32.55 11.33
CA THR A 301 52.74 33.18 12.66
C THR A 301 52.53 32.12 13.75
N ASP A 302 52.99 32.39 14.98
CA ASP A 302 52.78 31.46 16.11
C ASP A 302 51.30 31.12 16.37
N ARG A 303 50.35 31.98 15.95
CA ARG A 303 48.90 31.72 16.09
C ARG A 303 48.39 30.69 15.08
N ASP A 304 49.06 30.58 13.93
CA ASP A 304 48.70 29.64 12.87
C ASP A 304 49.18 28.21 13.20
N CYS A 305 50.18 28.07 14.09
CA CYS A 305 50.75 26.78 14.51
C CYS A 305 49.73 25.83 15.16
N ALA A 306 48.75 26.36 15.90
CA ALA A 306 47.69 25.57 16.54
C ALA A 306 46.58 25.14 15.58
N LEU A 307 46.44 25.83 14.45
CA LEU A 307 45.47 25.55 13.40
C LEU A 307 46.10 24.83 12.19
N ALA A 308 47.39 24.51 12.27
CA ALA A 308 48.12 23.86 11.20
C ALA A 308 47.51 22.49 10.90
N GLU A 309 47.21 22.25 9.62
CA GLU A 309 46.65 20.97 9.15
C GLU A 309 47.64 19.81 9.37
N ARG A 310 48.95 20.11 9.39
CA ARG A 310 50.04 19.21 9.76
C ARG A 310 51.36 19.93 10.04
N TRP A 311 52.29 19.21 10.68
CA TRP A 311 53.70 19.57 10.81
C TRP A 311 54.56 18.72 9.87
N GLU A 312 55.60 19.31 9.30
CA GLU A 312 56.50 18.64 8.36
C GLU A 312 57.95 18.84 8.79
N VAL A 313 58.78 17.82 8.56
CA VAL A 313 60.24 17.98 8.60
C VAL A 313 60.63 18.77 7.36
N VAL A 314 61.40 19.84 7.54
CA VAL A 314 61.89 20.69 6.44
C VAL A 314 63.39 20.53 6.20
N TYR A 315 64.12 20.02 7.19
CA TYR A 315 65.56 19.82 7.12
C TYR A 315 66.01 18.73 8.11
N GLY A 316 66.94 17.87 7.70
CA GLY A 316 67.49 16.77 8.50
C GLY A 316 68.98 16.61 8.25
N ALA A 317 69.80 16.73 9.31
CA ALA A 317 71.26 16.70 9.20
C ALA A 317 71.94 16.19 10.47
N LYS A 318 73.17 15.68 10.36
CA LYS A 318 74.03 15.48 11.54
C LYS A 318 74.61 16.80 12.01
N ALA A 319 74.69 16.95 13.33
CA ALA A 319 75.22 18.13 13.97
C ALA A 319 76.10 17.78 15.17
N THR A 320 77.08 18.64 15.43
CA THR A 320 77.83 18.66 16.69
C THR A 320 77.14 19.60 17.66
N LEU A 321 76.86 19.11 18.88
CA LEU A 321 76.24 19.87 19.96
C LEU A 321 77.32 20.45 20.89
N THR A 322 77.34 21.77 21.05
CA THR A 322 78.24 22.46 21.98
C THR A 322 77.64 22.56 23.39
N SER A 323 78.48 22.78 24.41
CA SER A 323 78.04 23.01 25.79
C SER A 323 77.11 24.23 25.95
N ASP A 324 77.15 25.16 25.00
CA ASP A 324 76.30 26.35 24.98
C ASP A 324 74.94 26.12 24.31
N GLY A 325 74.65 24.89 23.86
CA GLY A 325 73.38 24.55 23.21
C GLY A 325 73.28 25.02 21.76
N ALA A 326 74.41 25.20 21.08
CA ALA A 326 74.46 25.46 19.65
C ALA A 326 74.73 24.17 18.88
N LEU A 327 74.01 23.98 17.77
CA LEU A 327 74.14 22.85 16.85
C LEU A 327 74.80 23.32 15.56
N THR A 328 75.95 22.73 15.24
CA THR A 328 76.68 22.98 13.98
C THR A 328 76.49 21.80 13.04
N PHE A 329 75.78 22.00 11.93
CA PHE A 329 75.52 20.95 10.94
C PHE A 329 76.78 20.62 10.13
N PHE A 330 77.04 19.33 9.87
CA PHE A 330 78.21 18.89 9.11
C PHE A 330 77.91 17.83 8.04
N GLN A 331 76.70 17.26 8.03
CA GLN A 331 76.28 16.30 7.01
C GLN A 331 74.75 16.36 6.78
N ASP A 332 74.35 16.77 5.59
CA ASP A 332 72.94 16.89 5.20
C ASP A 332 72.38 15.56 4.70
N TYR A 333 71.13 15.27 5.07
CA TYR A 333 70.41 14.07 4.62
C TYR A 333 69.06 14.41 3.98
N PHE A 334 68.38 15.45 4.50
CA PHE A 334 67.04 15.83 4.04
C PHE A 334 66.87 17.35 3.98
N GLY A 335 66.20 17.84 2.94
CA GLY A 335 65.92 19.26 2.76
C GLY A 335 67.15 20.12 2.45
N ALA A 336 66.92 21.42 2.27
CA ALA A 336 67.97 22.41 2.09
C ALA A 336 68.35 23.05 3.45
N PRO A 337 69.63 23.42 3.66
CA PRO A 337 70.05 24.07 4.89
C PRO A 337 69.24 25.33 5.21
N PRO A 338 68.82 25.48 6.46
CA PRO A 338 67.99 26.59 6.89
C PRO A 338 68.77 27.93 6.90
N VAL A 339 68.12 29.02 6.48
CA VAL A 339 68.67 30.38 6.61
C VAL A 339 68.24 31.05 7.93
N ALA A 340 68.92 32.12 8.35
CA ALA A 340 68.55 32.92 9.52
C ALA A 340 67.09 33.41 9.42
N GLY A 341 66.30 33.19 10.48
CA GLY A 341 64.86 33.42 10.44
C GLY A 341 64.10 33.13 11.74
N ALA A 342 62.79 32.90 11.62
CA ALA A 342 61.90 32.62 12.75
C ALA A 342 62.28 31.33 13.49
N PRO A 343 62.01 31.23 14.81
CA PRO A 343 62.37 30.06 15.59
C PRO A 343 61.55 28.82 15.20
N ARG A 344 62.25 27.71 14.91
CA ARG A 344 61.72 26.42 14.48
C ARG A 344 61.76 25.40 15.61
N ALA A 345 60.81 24.47 15.59
CA ALA A 345 60.88 23.29 16.44
C ALA A 345 61.94 22.33 15.89
N CYS A 346 62.60 21.58 16.78
CA CYS A 346 63.55 20.55 16.39
C CYS A 346 63.34 19.26 17.18
N ARG A 347 63.72 18.14 16.55
CA ARG A 347 63.83 16.81 17.16
C ARG A 347 65.27 16.36 17.07
N ILE A 348 65.79 15.81 18.15
CA ILE A 348 67.16 15.33 18.27
C ILE A 348 67.17 13.81 18.45
N TRP A 349 67.94 13.16 17.60
CA TRP A 349 68.11 11.73 17.52
C TRP A 349 69.55 11.36 17.88
N HIS A 350 69.73 10.17 18.45
CA HIS A 350 71.05 9.71 18.89
C HIS A 350 71.97 9.34 17.73
N GLY A 351 71.41 9.14 16.54
CA GLY A 351 72.17 9.01 15.31
C GLY A 351 71.31 8.56 14.14
N ILE A 352 71.98 8.39 13.00
CA ILE A 352 71.43 7.90 11.74
C ILE A 352 72.42 6.92 11.09
N ARG A 353 71.95 5.79 10.56
CA ARG A 353 72.75 4.75 9.89
C ARG A 353 71.99 4.12 8.72
N PRO A 354 72.67 3.66 7.65
CA PRO A 354 72.01 2.97 6.55
C PRO A 354 71.49 1.60 6.98
N LEU A 355 70.36 1.16 6.42
CA LEU A 355 69.78 -0.16 6.72
C LEU A 355 70.70 -1.31 6.28
N SER A 356 71.58 -1.07 5.31
CA SER A 356 72.61 -2.02 4.86
C SER A 356 73.57 -2.46 5.96
N ASP A 357 73.69 -1.69 7.05
CA ASP A 357 74.50 -2.05 8.22
C ASP A 357 73.88 -3.21 9.02
N PHE A 358 72.62 -3.58 8.76
CA PHE A 358 71.83 -4.53 9.54
C PHE A 358 71.08 -5.55 8.66
N PRO A 359 71.78 -6.33 7.81
CA PRO A 359 71.13 -7.25 6.88
C PRO A 359 70.52 -8.47 7.60
N SER A 360 69.47 -9.03 7.01
CA SER A 360 68.85 -10.29 7.46
C SER A 360 69.66 -11.55 7.16
N GLY A 361 69.42 -12.61 7.93
CA GLY A 361 70.01 -13.94 7.73
C GLY A 361 71.42 -14.13 8.30
N LEU A 362 71.92 -13.20 9.13
CA LEU A 362 73.16 -13.38 9.89
C LEU A 362 72.93 -14.36 11.05
N THR A 363 73.90 -15.25 11.33
CA THR A 363 73.88 -16.12 12.53
C THR A 363 73.81 -15.32 13.83
N THR A 364 74.26 -14.07 13.79
CA THR A 364 74.19 -13.12 14.89
C THR A 364 73.94 -11.73 14.31
N PRO A 365 72.80 -11.07 14.58
CA PRO A 365 72.50 -9.77 13.99
C PRO A 365 73.49 -8.68 14.44
N ASN A 366 73.66 -7.64 13.61
CA ASN A 366 74.60 -6.56 13.91
C ASN A 366 74.11 -5.67 15.06
N GLY A 367 75.04 -5.25 15.91
CA GLY A 367 74.77 -4.42 17.07
C GLY A 367 74.48 -2.96 16.72
N LEU A 368 73.42 -2.39 17.29
CA LEU A 368 73.16 -0.96 17.28
C LEU A 368 73.96 -0.29 18.41
N ARG A 369 73.63 -0.64 19.68
CA ARG A 369 74.21 -0.11 20.92
C ARG A 369 73.68 -0.89 22.13
N ASP A 370 74.34 -0.81 23.28
CA ASP A 370 73.82 -1.26 24.59
C ASP A 370 73.36 -2.74 24.64
N GLY A 371 74.00 -3.59 23.82
CA GLY A 371 73.63 -5.01 23.68
C GLY A 371 72.35 -5.25 22.86
N ILE A 372 71.86 -4.24 22.13
CA ILE A 372 70.72 -4.34 21.20
C ILE A 372 71.24 -4.60 19.79
N ARG A 373 70.63 -5.57 19.12
CA ARG A 373 70.95 -5.99 17.76
C ARG A 373 69.72 -5.89 16.88
N LEU A 374 69.90 -5.44 15.64
CA LEU A 374 68.82 -5.22 14.68
C LEU A 374 69.04 -6.06 13.42
N GLU A 375 67.92 -6.43 12.80
CA GLU A 375 67.89 -7.17 11.55
C GLU A 375 66.77 -6.64 10.65
N PHE A 376 67.11 -6.28 9.41
CA PHE A 376 66.19 -5.80 8.39
C PHE A 376 66.23 -6.71 7.15
N ASP A 377 65.05 -7.08 6.66
CA ASP A 377 64.89 -7.77 5.37
C ASP A 377 64.95 -6.75 4.23
N LEU A 378 66.12 -6.61 3.61
CA LEU A 378 66.37 -5.62 2.54
C LEU A 378 65.69 -5.97 1.20
N THR A 379 65.00 -7.12 1.10
CA THR A 379 64.17 -7.44 -0.08
C THR A 379 62.81 -6.73 -0.06
N ARG A 380 62.46 -6.12 1.08
CA ARG A 380 61.20 -5.42 1.31
C ARG A 380 61.35 -3.91 1.19
N THR A 381 60.23 -3.22 1.03
CA THR A 381 60.17 -1.76 0.87
C THR A 381 60.10 -1.07 2.23
N TYR A 382 61.04 -0.16 2.50
CA TYR A 382 61.05 0.70 3.70
C TYR A 382 60.72 2.14 3.30
N VAL A 383 59.76 2.74 3.99
CA VAL A 383 59.27 4.09 3.70
C VAL A 383 59.66 5.02 4.85
N ALA A 384 60.03 6.27 4.54
CA ALA A 384 60.34 7.27 5.55
C ALA A 384 59.17 7.45 6.54
N GLY A 385 59.47 7.40 7.84
CA GLY A 385 58.49 7.44 8.93
C GLY A 385 58.03 6.06 9.45
N ASP A 386 58.36 4.97 8.75
CA ASP A 386 58.22 3.60 9.29
C ASP A 386 58.97 3.52 10.61
N ARG A 387 58.30 3.02 11.65
CA ARG A 387 58.87 3.07 13.01
C ARG A 387 58.59 1.82 13.83
N TRP A 388 59.42 1.57 14.82
CA TRP A 388 59.27 0.48 15.77
C TRP A 388 59.68 0.94 17.16
N THR A 389 58.91 0.52 18.16
CA THR A 389 59.25 0.74 19.56
C THR A 389 59.36 -0.56 20.33
N PHE A 390 60.30 -0.60 21.28
CA PHE A 390 60.45 -1.71 22.21
C PHE A 390 61.05 -1.24 23.54
N THR A 391 60.64 -1.88 24.62
CA THR A 391 61.05 -1.52 25.98
C THR A 391 62.22 -2.37 26.43
N VAL A 392 63.22 -1.75 27.06
CA VAL A 392 64.33 -2.44 27.73
C VAL A 392 64.51 -1.94 29.16
N ARG A 393 64.97 -2.83 30.04
CA ARG A 393 65.09 -2.56 31.48
C ARG A 393 66.52 -2.81 31.96
N ALA A 394 67.13 -1.81 32.61
CA ALA A 394 68.42 -1.92 33.28
C ALA A 394 68.32 -2.56 34.70
N GLY A 395 69.45 -2.59 35.42
CA GLY A 395 69.48 -2.93 36.85
C GLY A 395 69.26 -4.40 37.19
N GLY A 396 69.56 -5.33 36.28
CA GLY A 396 69.42 -6.77 36.49
C GLY A 396 67.99 -7.30 36.34
N LEU A 397 67.04 -6.47 35.89
CA LEU A 397 65.70 -6.91 35.51
C LEU A 397 65.77 -7.76 34.24
N ALA A 398 65.01 -8.86 34.21
CA ALA A 398 64.97 -9.75 33.05
C ALA A 398 64.32 -9.04 31.85
N ASN A 399 64.98 -9.13 30.69
CA ASN A 399 64.44 -8.72 29.40
C ASN A 399 64.25 -9.95 28.52
N PRO A 400 63.22 -10.00 27.66
CA PRO A 400 63.09 -11.08 26.70
C PRO A 400 64.23 -11.03 25.67
N GLN A 401 64.73 -12.20 25.26
CA GLN A 401 65.83 -12.30 24.28
C GLN A 401 65.44 -11.72 22.91
N ALA A 402 64.20 -11.93 22.49
CA ALA A 402 63.60 -11.29 21.34
C ALA A 402 62.72 -10.13 21.83
N LEU A 403 63.08 -8.91 21.43
CA LEU A 403 62.33 -7.69 21.72
C LEU A 403 61.25 -7.46 20.66
N LEU A 404 61.60 -7.72 19.39
CA LEU A 404 60.70 -7.74 18.24
C LEU A 404 61.07 -8.92 17.33
N THR A 405 60.09 -9.52 16.67
CA THR A 405 60.31 -10.64 15.74
C THR A 405 59.50 -10.42 14.48
N ASP A 406 60.18 -10.22 13.35
CA ASP A 406 59.60 -9.91 12.03
C ASP A 406 58.44 -8.91 12.12
N ALA A 407 58.63 -7.85 12.94
CA ALA A 407 57.54 -6.95 13.30
C ALA A 407 57.29 -5.96 12.15
N PRO A 408 56.04 -5.76 11.70
CA PRO A 408 55.70 -4.68 10.80
C PRO A 408 55.89 -3.32 11.49
N PRO A 409 56.08 -2.23 10.73
CA PRO A 409 56.18 -0.90 11.31
C PRO A 409 54.91 -0.55 12.10
N GLN A 410 55.09 0.07 13.26
CA GLN A 410 54.04 0.68 14.08
C GLN A 410 53.59 2.04 13.49
N GLU A 411 53.43 2.11 12.16
CA GLU A 411 53.25 3.37 11.44
C GLU A 411 52.09 4.21 11.99
N ILE A 412 52.18 5.52 11.77
CA ILE A 412 51.02 6.39 11.81
C ILE A 412 50.02 5.86 10.77
N ARG A 413 48.92 5.25 11.23
CA ARG A 413 47.86 4.78 10.35
C ARG A 413 47.28 5.96 9.57
N ARG A 414 47.67 6.06 8.31
CA ARG A 414 47.09 6.98 7.33
C ARG A 414 45.89 6.30 6.71
N VAL A 415 44.79 7.03 6.60
CA VAL A 415 43.60 6.56 5.89
C VAL A 415 43.24 7.55 4.82
N ARG A 416 42.96 7.04 3.62
CA ARG A 416 42.58 7.87 2.47
C ARG A 416 41.10 7.65 2.18
N VAL A 417 40.29 8.70 2.30
CA VAL A 417 38.84 8.65 1.99
C VAL A 417 38.50 9.58 0.83
N PRO A 418 37.52 9.24 -0.02
CA PRO A 418 37.21 10.05 -1.19
C PRO A 418 36.37 11.29 -0.83
N LEU A 419 36.74 12.43 -1.41
CA LEU A 419 35.99 13.69 -1.34
C LEU A 419 35.10 13.87 -2.56
N ALA A 420 35.68 13.82 -3.76
CA ALA A 420 34.98 14.04 -5.01
C ALA A 420 35.68 13.35 -6.17
N ARG A 421 34.90 12.94 -7.17
CA ARG A 421 35.41 12.44 -8.45
C ARG A 421 35.31 13.54 -9.50
N ILE A 422 36.38 13.75 -10.24
CA ILE A 422 36.52 14.81 -11.24
C ILE A 422 36.51 14.17 -12.62
N ARG A 423 35.60 14.64 -13.47
CA ARG A 423 35.51 14.29 -14.89
C ARG A 423 35.64 15.56 -15.72
N TRP A 424 36.62 15.60 -16.62
CA TRP A 424 36.85 16.78 -17.46
C TRP A 424 36.08 16.67 -18.78
N GLU A 425 35.36 17.72 -19.14
CA GLU A 425 34.73 17.91 -20.45
C GLU A 425 35.32 19.18 -21.08
N GLY A 426 36.45 19.04 -21.77
CA GLY A 426 37.25 20.19 -22.21
C GLY A 426 37.91 20.88 -21.01
N GLU A 427 37.72 22.21 -20.87
CA GLU A 427 38.25 22.98 -19.74
C GLU A 427 37.34 22.98 -18.50
N VAL A 428 36.14 22.39 -18.59
CA VAL A 428 35.17 22.36 -17.49
C VAL A 428 35.26 21.05 -16.73
N ALA A 429 35.44 21.14 -15.41
CA ALA A 429 35.39 19.99 -14.51
C ALA A 429 33.95 19.72 -14.04
N GLN A 430 33.44 18.52 -14.30
CA GLN A 430 32.31 17.95 -13.59
C GLN A 430 32.79 17.31 -12.27
N ILE A 431 32.17 17.72 -11.17
CA ILE A 431 32.51 17.29 -9.81
C ILE A 431 31.37 16.40 -9.32
N ASP A 432 31.63 15.10 -9.21
CA ASP A 432 30.72 14.16 -8.56
C ASP A 432 31.08 14.06 -7.06
N ASP A 433 30.13 14.33 -6.19
CA ASP A 433 30.33 14.28 -4.73
C ASP A 433 30.45 12.83 -4.24
N CYS A 434 31.57 12.49 -3.59
CA CYS A 434 31.79 11.15 -3.01
C CYS A 434 31.50 11.10 -1.51
N ARG A 435 31.11 12.24 -0.89
CA ARG A 435 30.87 12.33 0.56
C ARG A 435 29.54 11.68 0.93
N GLN A 436 29.49 11.09 2.12
CA GLN A 436 28.28 10.44 2.64
C GLN A 436 27.61 11.34 3.67
N VAL A 437 26.38 11.78 3.38
CA VAL A 437 25.61 12.59 4.33
C VAL A 437 24.96 11.68 5.37
N PHE A 438 25.44 11.77 6.61
CA PHE A 438 24.94 10.96 7.72
C PHE A 438 23.80 11.65 8.47
N GLN A 439 22.67 10.94 8.61
CA GLN A 439 21.54 11.35 9.46
C GLN A 439 21.78 10.88 10.90
N PRO A 440 21.36 11.65 11.93
CA PRO A 440 21.45 11.20 13.32
C PRO A 440 20.88 9.79 13.50
N LEU A 441 21.53 8.94 14.32
CA LEU A 441 21.11 7.55 14.57
C LEU A 441 19.63 7.44 14.98
N THR A 442 19.10 8.46 15.65
CA THR A 442 17.68 8.56 16.02
C THR A 442 16.72 8.72 14.83
N ARG A 443 17.22 8.80 13.59
CA ARG A 443 16.47 8.98 12.34
C ARG A 443 16.83 7.97 11.25
N GLN A 444 17.38 6.80 11.62
CA GLN A 444 17.77 5.76 10.66
C GLN A 444 16.72 4.64 10.54
N GLN A 445 15.82 4.73 9.56
CA GLN A 445 14.95 3.66 9.03
C GLN A 445 14.50 4.09 7.61
N THR A 446 14.32 3.27 6.54
CA THR A 446 14.06 1.82 6.30
C THR A 446 14.08 1.56 4.76
N CYS A 447 13.65 0.37 4.29
CA CYS A 447 13.50 -0.18 2.90
C CYS A 447 12.95 0.72 1.76
N CYS A 448 12.68 1.99 2.05
CA CYS A 448 12.22 2.99 1.12
C CYS A 448 13.29 3.28 0.07
N ARG A 449 12.97 3.11 -1.22
CA ARG A 449 13.87 3.55 -2.29
C ARG A 449 13.96 5.07 -2.32
N LEU A 450 12.83 5.75 -2.12
CA LEU A 450 12.73 7.20 -2.06
C LEU A 450 11.81 7.60 -0.90
N ARG A 451 12.23 8.60 -0.11
CA ARG A 451 11.41 9.17 0.97
C ARG A 451 10.95 10.56 0.60
N VAL A 452 9.69 10.87 0.93
CA VAL A 452 9.11 12.20 0.71
C VAL A 452 8.77 12.82 2.05
N GLY A 453 9.43 13.92 2.38
CA GLY A 453 9.11 14.74 3.55
C GLY A 453 8.26 15.95 3.16
N ASP A 454 7.53 16.54 4.10
CA ASP A 454 6.76 17.77 3.86
C ASP A 454 7.64 19.03 3.83
N GLY A 455 8.95 18.89 4.05
CA GLY A 455 9.92 20.00 4.04
C GLY A 455 9.83 20.91 5.27
N VAL A 456 8.95 20.59 6.23
CA VAL A 456 8.71 21.40 7.44
C VAL A 456 8.89 20.55 8.70
N ARG A 457 8.07 19.51 8.85
CA ARG A 457 8.07 18.59 10.01
C ARG A 457 8.79 17.29 9.71
N SER A 458 8.75 16.83 8.46
CA SER A 458 9.46 15.67 7.97
C SER A 458 10.36 16.03 6.79
N HIS A 459 11.54 15.41 6.74
CA HIS A 459 12.55 15.69 5.72
C HIS A 459 12.90 14.36 5.05
N GLY A 460 12.55 14.24 3.77
CA GLY A 460 12.86 13.09 2.93
C GLY A 460 13.93 13.43 1.89
N ASP A 461 14.14 12.50 0.95
CA ASP A 461 15.01 12.69 -0.20
C ASP A 461 14.36 13.66 -1.22
N PHE A 462 13.02 13.72 -1.22
CA PHE A 462 12.21 14.69 -1.97
C PHE A 462 11.27 15.45 -1.03
N THR A 463 10.86 16.65 -1.44
CA THR A 463 9.77 17.41 -0.81
C THR A 463 8.43 17.24 -1.53
N SER A 464 8.44 16.60 -2.70
CA SER A 464 7.25 16.33 -3.52
C SER A 464 7.10 14.85 -3.84
N ILE A 465 5.86 14.37 -3.79
CA ILE A 465 5.50 12.99 -4.12
C ILE A 465 5.62 12.79 -5.62
N GLN A 466 5.17 13.76 -6.44
CA GLN A 466 5.33 13.69 -7.90
C GLN A 466 6.81 13.63 -8.27
N ALA A 467 7.65 14.47 -7.66
CA ALA A 467 9.08 14.43 -7.92
C ALA A 467 9.69 13.06 -7.60
N ALA A 468 9.26 12.40 -6.52
CA ALA A 468 9.70 11.04 -6.22
C ALA A 468 9.19 10.01 -7.24
N VAL A 469 7.95 10.14 -7.74
CA VAL A 469 7.41 9.28 -8.82
C VAL A 469 8.21 9.45 -10.10
N ASP A 470 8.56 10.68 -10.48
CA ASP A 470 9.32 10.99 -11.70
C ASP A 470 10.74 10.40 -11.68
N HIS A 471 11.30 10.16 -10.49
CA HIS A 471 12.62 9.54 -10.30
C HIS A 471 12.58 8.01 -10.17
N LEU A 472 11.40 7.38 -10.23
CA LEU A 472 11.31 5.93 -10.27
C LEU A 472 11.70 5.39 -11.66
N PRO A 473 12.46 4.28 -11.73
CA PRO A 473 12.64 3.57 -12.99
C PRO A 473 11.31 2.95 -13.46
N ARG A 474 11.22 2.60 -14.75
CA ARG A 474 10.00 1.99 -15.33
C ARG A 474 9.56 0.69 -14.65
N GLU A 475 10.50 -0.01 -14.01
CA GLU A 475 10.29 -1.23 -13.25
C GLU A 475 9.70 -1.00 -11.85
N GLY A 476 9.64 0.25 -11.38
CA GLY A 476 8.97 0.63 -10.14
C GLY A 476 9.88 0.87 -8.94
N GLY A 477 9.27 0.82 -7.77
CA GLY A 477 9.93 1.05 -6.48
C GLY A 477 8.96 1.46 -5.39
N GLU A 478 9.49 1.55 -4.17
CA GLU A 478 8.73 1.95 -2.99
C GLU A 478 9.02 3.41 -2.62
N ILE A 479 7.93 4.20 -2.53
CA ILE A 479 7.94 5.59 -2.08
C ILE A 479 7.29 5.65 -0.70
N CYS A 480 8.06 6.13 0.28
CA CYS A 480 7.59 6.33 1.65
C CYS A 480 7.25 7.78 1.86
N VAL A 481 5.96 8.08 2.06
CA VAL A 481 5.50 9.43 2.35
C VAL A 481 5.44 9.60 3.87
N LEU A 482 6.36 10.40 4.39
CA LEU A 482 6.52 10.62 5.83
C LEU A 482 5.29 11.33 6.44
N PRO A 483 5.18 11.40 7.78
CA PRO A 483 4.16 12.22 8.43
C PRO A 483 4.29 13.69 8.02
N GLY A 484 3.19 14.30 7.61
CA GLY A 484 3.22 15.65 7.05
C GLY A 484 1.93 16.04 6.36
N VAL A 485 1.91 17.28 5.88
CA VAL A 485 0.83 17.81 5.03
C VAL A 485 1.40 18.12 3.66
N TYR A 486 0.84 17.47 2.64
CA TYR A 486 1.24 17.58 1.24
C TYR A 486 0.10 18.21 0.44
N GLN A 487 0.41 19.16 -0.43
CA GLN A 487 -0.55 19.78 -1.35
C GLN A 487 -0.17 19.50 -2.80
N GLU A 488 -0.57 18.33 -3.31
CA GLU A 488 -0.09 17.83 -4.61
C GLU A 488 -1.12 16.94 -5.31
N ASN A 489 -0.97 16.88 -6.63
CA ASN A 489 -1.65 15.91 -7.50
C ASN A 489 -0.57 15.01 -8.10
N VAL A 490 -0.76 13.70 -8.01
CA VAL A 490 0.22 12.68 -8.38
C VAL A 490 -0.29 11.89 -9.57
N ASP A 491 0.43 11.93 -10.69
CA ASP A 491 0.18 11.14 -11.90
C ASP A 491 1.18 9.98 -12.00
N ILE A 492 0.64 8.76 -12.00
CA ILE A 492 1.38 7.50 -12.14
C ILE A 492 1.01 6.92 -13.50
N SER A 493 1.89 7.17 -14.47
CA SER A 493 1.67 6.88 -15.89
C SER A 493 2.69 5.89 -16.44
N GLY A 494 2.23 4.73 -16.91
CA GLY A 494 3.10 3.74 -17.57
C GLY A 494 4.11 3.03 -16.66
N LEU A 495 3.93 3.10 -15.35
CA LEU A 495 4.82 2.48 -14.36
C LEU A 495 4.35 1.09 -13.93
N ARG A 496 5.28 0.29 -13.42
CA ARG A 496 5.02 -1.08 -12.94
C ARG A 496 5.52 -1.22 -11.51
N TYR A 497 4.87 -2.03 -10.67
CA TYR A 497 5.32 -2.38 -9.31
C TYR A 497 5.66 -1.17 -8.42
N VAL A 498 4.79 -0.17 -8.42
CA VAL A 498 4.94 1.03 -7.58
C VAL A 498 4.18 0.83 -6.28
N THR A 499 4.84 1.02 -5.14
CA THR A 499 4.18 1.07 -3.83
C THR A 499 4.37 2.44 -3.22
N ILE A 500 3.28 3.13 -2.93
CA ILE A 500 3.28 4.39 -2.19
C ILE A 500 2.60 4.12 -0.85
N HIS A 501 3.37 4.18 0.23
CA HIS A 501 2.84 3.99 1.57
C HIS A 501 3.08 5.21 2.46
N GLY A 502 2.09 5.52 3.30
CA GLY A 502 2.17 6.59 4.30
C GLY A 502 1.95 6.11 5.72
N CYS A 503 1.87 7.07 6.64
CA CYS A 503 1.68 6.85 8.07
C CYS A 503 0.22 7.07 8.51
N GLY A 504 -0.73 6.50 7.75
CA GLY A 504 -2.17 6.54 8.00
C GLY A 504 -2.69 7.97 8.19
N PRO A 505 -3.32 8.29 9.34
CA PRO A 505 -3.90 9.62 9.59
C PRO A 505 -2.88 10.77 9.65
N HIS A 506 -1.58 10.45 9.78
CA HIS A 506 -0.50 11.43 9.91
C HIS A 506 0.09 11.88 8.56
N THR A 507 -0.14 11.13 7.47
CA THR A 507 0.27 11.50 6.12
C THR A 507 -0.93 12.07 5.38
N ARG A 508 -1.09 13.38 5.41
CA ARG A 508 -2.26 14.09 4.86
C ARG A 508 -1.93 14.66 3.51
N ILE A 509 -2.65 14.24 2.48
CA ILE A 509 -2.47 14.72 1.11
C ILE A 509 -3.76 15.41 0.70
N ALA A 510 -3.66 16.69 0.38
CA ALA A 510 -4.73 17.47 -0.22
C ALA A 510 -4.37 17.74 -1.68
N GLY A 511 -5.30 17.57 -2.59
CA GLY A 511 -5.04 17.86 -4.00
C GLY A 511 -5.19 19.35 -4.32
N GLY A 512 -4.52 19.80 -5.39
CA GLY A 512 -4.80 21.09 -6.02
C GLY A 512 -6.14 21.09 -6.79
N PRO A 513 -6.61 22.24 -7.30
CA PRO A 513 -7.92 22.34 -7.93
C PRO A 513 -8.03 21.49 -9.21
N ARG A 514 -9.21 20.86 -9.42
CA ARG A 514 -9.69 20.18 -10.65
C ARG A 514 -9.04 18.86 -11.10
N ALA A 515 -7.79 18.55 -10.76
CA ALA A 515 -7.18 17.25 -11.09
C ALA A 515 -7.37 16.22 -9.96
N PRO A 516 -7.42 14.89 -10.17
CA PRO A 516 -7.47 13.93 -9.06
C PRO A 516 -6.22 13.96 -8.18
N ILE A 517 -6.31 13.59 -6.89
CA ILE A 517 -5.12 13.53 -6.01
C ILE A 517 -4.15 12.46 -6.51
N PHE A 518 -4.65 11.25 -6.80
CA PHE A 518 -3.89 10.21 -7.47
C PHE A 518 -4.57 9.86 -8.79
N THR A 519 -3.82 9.96 -9.88
CA THR A 519 -4.21 9.43 -11.20
C THR A 519 -3.30 8.26 -11.54
N ILE A 520 -3.85 7.08 -11.74
CA ILE A 520 -3.11 5.87 -12.14
C ILE A 520 -3.60 5.49 -13.52
N ARG A 521 -2.71 5.54 -14.51
CA ARG A 521 -3.05 5.28 -15.92
C ARG A 521 -2.03 4.39 -16.59
N ASP A 522 -2.53 3.48 -17.43
CA ASP A 522 -1.71 2.59 -18.25
C ASP A 522 -0.62 1.85 -17.45
N SER A 523 -0.91 1.52 -16.17
CA SER A 523 0.07 1.03 -15.19
C SER A 523 -0.26 -0.36 -14.66
N LEU A 524 0.73 -1.05 -14.08
CA LEU A 524 0.60 -2.42 -13.55
C LEU A 524 1.09 -2.52 -12.11
N ALA A 525 0.32 -3.17 -11.23
CA ALA A 525 0.71 -3.47 -9.85
C ALA A 525 1.07 -2.20 -9.04
N VAL A 526 0.18 -1.21 -9.04
CA VAL A 526 0.31 0.01 -8.25
C VAL A 526 -0.44 -0.13 -6.92
N THR A 527 0.26 0.07 -5.81
CA THR A 527 -0.32 -0.02 -4.45
C THR A 527 -0.29 1.34 -3.76
N LEU A 528 -1.45 1.82 -3.33
CA LEU A 528 -1.61 2.97 -2.45
C LEU A 528 -2.02 2.48 -1.06
N ARG A 529 -1.20 2.75 -0.05
CA ARG A 529 -1.42 2.21 1.30
C ARG A 529 -1.26 3.23 2.42
N GLY A 530 -2.19 3.24 3.37
CA GLY A 530 -2.02 4.01 4.61
C GLY A 530 -1.92 5.52 4.37
N LEU A 531 -2.69 6.06 3.43
CA LEU A 531 -2.72 7.49 3.11
C LEU A 531 -4.00 8.15 3.65
N ASN A 532 -3.92 9.43 4.03
CA ASN A 532 -5.08 10.25 4.36
C ASN A 532 -5.30 11.30 3.27
N LEU A 533 -6.22 11.01 2.35
CA LEU A 533 -6.52 11.82 1.19
C LEU A 533 -7.69 12.75 1.49
N ARG A 534 -7.55 14.04 1.17
CA ARG A 534 -8.61 15.04 1.29
C ARG A 534 -8.83 15.73 -0.04
N ALA A 535 -9.86 15.32 -0.76
CA ALA A 535 -10.24 15.99 -2.00
C ALA A 535 -10.81 17.39 -1.71
N ALA A 536 -10.41 18.35 -2.55
CA ALA A 536 -11.05 19.66 -2.68
C ALA A 536 -12.46 19.52 -3.28
N ASP A 537 -13.21 20.62 -3.35
CA ASP A 537 -14.55 20.63 -3.98
C ASP A 537 -14.46 20.14 -5.44
N ASP A 538 -15.36 19.23 -5.80
CA ASP A 538 -15.49 18.57 -7.12
C ASP A 538 -14.24 17.80 -7.60
N GLN A 539 -13.35 17.44 -6.68
CA GLN A 539 -12.13 16.68 -6.98
C GLN A 539 -12.30 15.18 -6.68
N ARG A 540 -11.82 14.33 -7.58
CA ARG A 540 -11.67 12.88 -7.31
C ARG A 540 -10.45 12.64 -6.44
N ALA A 541 -10.53 11.78 -5.42
CA ALA A 541 -9.33 11.46 -4.64
C ALA A 541 -8.43 10.47 -5.40
N ILE A 542 -8.98 9.35 -5.87
CA ILE A 542 -8.23 8.34 -6.62
C ILE A 542 -8.95 8.07 -7.94
N HIS A 543 -8.24 8.22 -9.05
CA HIS A 543 -8.71 7.87 -10.37
C HIS A 543 -7.80 6.81 -11.00
N ILE A 544 -8.35 5.63 -11.30
CA ILE A 544 -7.63 4.51 -11.92
C ILE A 544 -8.20 4.30 -13.31
N ARG A 545 -7.36 4.28 -14.33
CA ARG A 545 -7.78 4.13 -15.72
C ARG A 545 -6.89 3.14 -16.46
N LYS A 546 -7.48 2.16 -17.17
CA LYS A 546 -6.75 1.21 -18.02
C LYS A 546 -5.53 0.58 -17.33
N SER A 547 -5.68 0.20 -16.06
CA SER A 547 -4.57 -0.26 -15.22
C SER A 547 -4.91 -1.59 -14.56
N ALA A 548 -3.90 -2.41 -14.31
CA ALA A 548 -4.06 -3.77 -13.81
C ALA A 548 -3.38 -3.96 -12.45
N ARG A 549 -3.96 -4.82 -11.60
CA ARG A 549 -3.43 -5.21 -10.28
C ARG A 549 -3.25 -4.03 -9.32
N CYS A 550 -4.09 -3.00 -9.45
CA CYS A 550 -4.07 -1.85 -8.55
C CYS A 550 -4.64 -2.23 -7.17
N VAL A 551 -4.01 -1.74 -6.11
CA VAL A 551 -4.43 -1.99 -4.73
C VAL A 551 -4.57 -0.65 -4.00
N VAL A 552 -5.74 -0.42 -3.41
CA VAL A 552 -6.00 0.69 -2.48
C VAL A 552 -6.32 0.07 -1.13
N ASP A 553 -5.40 0.21 -0.18
CA ASP A 553 -5.45 -0.51 1.10
C ASP A 553 -5.27 0.41 2.30
N GLN A 554 -6.10 0.26 3.33
CA GLN A 554 -5.94 0.98 4.61
C GLN A 554 -5.89 2.51 4.47
N CYS A 555 -6.53 3.09 3.46
CA CYS A 555 -6.55 4.54 3.23
C CYS A 555 -7.78 5.20 3.88
N MET A 556 -7.61 6.45 4.33
CA MET A 556 -8.69 7.35 4.72
C MET A 556 -8.93 8.33 3.56
N ILE A 557 -10.10 8.27 2.94
CA ILE A 557 -10.36 8.99 1.69
C ILE A 557 -11.56 9.89 1.87
N GLY A 558 -11.31 11.20 1.92
CA GLY A 558 -12.31 12.26 1.92
C GLY A 558 -12.69 12.65 0.50
N GLY A 559 -13.94 12.39 0.10
CA GLY A 559 -14.51 12.86 -1.17
C GLY A 559 -15.36 14.11 -0.97
N ASN A 560 -15.42 14.99 -1.98
CA ASN A 560 -16.17 16.24 -1.90
C ASN A 560 -16.64 16.66 -3.29
N GLY A 561 -17.94 16.59 -3.57
CA GLY A 561 -18.48 16.95 -4.90
C GLY A 561 -18.20 15.94 -6.04
N ALA A 562 -17.35 14.93 -5.80
CA ALA A 562 -16.97 13.90 -6.77
C ALA A 562 -16.69 12.55 -6.08
N PRO A 563 -16.60 11.43 -6.84
CA PRO A 563 -16.25 10.12 -6.30
C PRO A 563 -14.90 10.14 -5.57
N ALA A 564 -14.85 9.48 -4.43
CA ALA A 564 -13.62 9.27 -3.68
C ALA A 564 -12.69 8.31 -4.43
N ILE A 565 -13.24 7.21 -4.95
CA ILE A 565 -12.51 6.26 -5.78
C ILE A 565 -13.28 6.06 -7.09
N ASP A 566 -12.58 6.25 -8.20
CA ASP A 566 -13.12 6.12 -9.54
C ASP A 566 -12.22 5.24 -10.40
N ALA A 567 -12.62 3.99 -10.62
CA ALA A 567 -11.89 3.01 -11.42
C ALA A 567 -12.61 2.72 -12.74
N GLU A 568 -11.92 2.96 -13.85
CA GLU A 568 -12.40 2.75 -15.22
C GLU A 568 -11.50 1.78 -15.98
N ALA A 569 -12.10 0.75 -16.59
CA ALA A 569 -11.39 -0.29 -17.34
C ALA A 569 -10.20 -0.88 -16.57
N ALA A 570 -10.40 -1.19 -15.28
CA ALA A 570 -9.37 -1.80 -14.43
C ALA A 570 -9.38 -3.33 -14.53
N THR A 571 -8.26 -3.98 -14.21
CA THR A 571 -8.17 -5.45 -14.15
C THR A 571 -7.53 -5.89 -12.83
N GLU A 572 -8.04 -6.91 -12.16
CA GLU A 572 -7.54 -7.39 -10.86
C GLU A 572 -7.44 -6.29 -9.77
N LEU A 573 -8.46 -5.43 -9.68
CA LEU A 573 -8.51 -4.31 -8.73
C LEU A 573 -8.78 -4.80 -7.30
N ARG A 574 -8.08 -4.26 -6.30
CA ARG A 574 -8.39 -4.48 -4.88
C ARG A 574 -8.62 -3.16 -4.16
N ILE A 575 -9.76 -3.02 -3.52
CA ILE A 575 -10.11 -1.92 -2.63
C ILE A 575 -10.41 -2.55 -1.27
N THR A 576 -9.47 -2.47 -0.33
CA THR A 576 -9.54 -3.21 0.94
C THR A 576 -9.34 -2.33 2.16
N ASP A 577 -10.14 -2.56 3.20
CA ASP A 577 -9.95 -1.96 4.53
C ASP A 577 -9.86 -0.41 4.51
N ASN A 578 -10.55 0.25 3.57
CA ASN A 578 -10.54 1.71 3.45
C ASN A 578 -11.69 2.36 4.22
N LEU A 579 -11.44 3.57 4.71
CA LEU A 579 -12.46 4.48 5.23
C LEU A 579 -12.75 5.57 4.20
N VAL A 580 -13.87 5.43 3.48
CA VAL A 580 -14.35 6.40 2.50
C VAL A 580 -15.43 7.26 3.16
N ASN A 581 -15.15 8.55 3.29
CA ASN A 581 -16.08 9.52 3.85
C ASN A 581 -16.30 10.65 2.84
N VAL A 582 -17.50 10.73 2.27
CA VAL A 582 -17.83 11.79 1.29
C VAL A 582 -18.61 12.90 1.96
N ARG A 583 -18.29 14.16 1.68
CA ARG A 583 -19.07 15.31 2.13
C ARG A 583 -20.49 15.21 1.58
N ASP A 584 -21.46 15.60 2.38
CA ASP A 584 -22.85 15.71 1.95
C ASP A 584 -23.06 16.92 1.04
N ALA A 585 -22.66 16.79 -0.22
CA ALA A 585 -22.74 17.81 -1.27
C ALA A 585 -23.42 17.24 -2.51
N ALA A 586 -24.06 18.09 -3.31
CA ALA A 586 -24.74 17.69 -4.53
C ALA A 586 -23.76 17.02 -5.51
N THR A 587 -24.02 15.76 -5.88
CA THR A 587 -23.16 14.96 -6.75
C THR A 587 -23.97 14.11 -7.72
N THR A 588 -23.42 13.84 -8.91
CA THR A 588 -24.01 12.96 -9.93
C THR A 588 -23.53 11.53 -9.85
N ASP A 589 -22.38 11.31 -9.21
CA ASP A 589 -21.76 10.01 -9.02
C ASP A 589 -21.71 9.63 -7.52
N PRO A 590 -21.76 8.33 -7.19
CA PRO A 590 -21.64 7.82 -5.84
C PRO A 590 -20.20 7.86 -5.31
N ALA A 591 -20.00 7.46 -4.05
CA ALA A 591 -18.72 7.58 -3.37
C ALA A 591 -17.61 6.70 -4.00
N VAL A 592 -17.97 5.52 -4.49
CA VAL A 592 -17.06 4.59 -5.16
C VAL A 592 -17.69 4.12 -6.47
N VAL A 593 -16.95 4.27 -7.57
CA VAL A 593 -17.36 3.84 -8.92
C VAL A 593 -16.33 2.85 -9.45
N VAL A 594 -16.80 1.69 -9.91
CA VAL A 594 -15.94 0.62 -10.41
C VAL A 594 -16.45 0.08 -11.74
N GLU A 595 -15.57 0.05 -12.72
CA GLU A 595 -15.67 -0.70 -13.97
C GLU A 595 -14.39 -1.55 -14.10
N ALA A 596 -14.49 -2.85 -13.82
CA ALA A 596 -13.31 -3.71 -13.74
C ALA A 596 -13.58 -5.19 -14.08
N LEU A 597 -12.54 -5.84 -14.63
CA LEU A 597 -12.46 -7.29 -14.79
C LEU A 597 -11.65 -7.89 -13.64
N GLY A 598 -12.30 -8.62 -12.74
CA GLY A 598 -11.72 -9.12 -11.51
C GLY A 598 -11.54 -7.98 -10.50
N ALA A 599 -12.51 -7.77 -9.60
CA ALA A 599 -12.37 -6.76 -8.54
C ALA A 599 -12.75 -7.31 -7.16
N LYS A 600 -12.00 -6.90 -6.14
CA LYS A 600 -12.26 -7.26 -4.74
C LYS A 600 -12.43 -6.01 -3.90
N ILE A 601 -13.66 -5.75 -3.49
CA ILE A 601 -14.07 -4.62 -2.67
C ILE A 601 -14.41 -5.19 -1.30
N LEU A 602 -13.43 -5.21 -0.39
CA LEU A 602 -13.52 -5.98 0.86
C LEU A 602 -13.39 -5.08 2.09
N ARG A 603 -14.29 -5.24 3.06
CA ARG A 603 -14.20 -4.62 4.40
C ARG A 603 -14.02 -3.10 4.38
N ASN A 604 -14.58 -2.40 3.40
CA ASN A 604 -14.54 -0.95 3.35
C ASN A 604 -15.71 -0.35 4.13
N GLN A 605 -15.49 0.83 4.69
CA GLN A 605 -16.54 1.67 5.27
C GLN A 605 -16.79 2.85 4.35
N ILE A 606 -17.96 2.88 3.70
CA ILE A 606 -18.39 3.92 2.75
C ILE A 606 -19.51 4.71 3.39
N THR A 607 -19.23 5.97 3.73
CA THR A 607 -20.10 6.83 4.54
C THR A 607 -20.26 8.22 3.93
N VAL A 608 -21.43 8.83 4.13
CA VAL A 608 -21.64 10.26 3.90
C VAL A 608 -21.48 11.03 5.21
N ALA A 609 -20.63 12.06 5.21
CA ALA A 609 -20.24 12.85 6.38
C ALA A 609 -21.45 13.42 7.12
N GLY A 610 -21.45 13.32 8.45
CA GLY A 610 -22.58 13.70 9.32
C GLY A 610 -23.50 12.53 9.68
N LYS A 611 -23.39 11.39 8.99
CA LYS A 611 -24.04 10.12 9.33
C LYS A 611 -22.98 9.14 9.83
N VAL A 612 -22.71 9.13 11.13
CA VAL A 612 -21.79 8.18 11.76
C VAL A 612 -22.61 7.18 12.57
N LEU A 613 -22.47 5.88 12.27
CA LEU A 613 -22.72 4.87 13.29
C LEU A 613 -21.64 5.08 14.35
N GLN A 614 -21.99 5.54 15.56
CA GLN A 614 -21.05 5.58 16.67
C GLN A 614 -20.43 4.18 16.79
N SER A 615 -19.14 4.08 16.45
CA SER A 615 -18.50 2.78 16.29
C SER A 615 -18.24 2.15 17.65
N GLU A 616 -18.61 0.88 17.79
CA GLU A 616 -18.13 0.03 18.89
C GLU A 616 -16.61 -0.16 18.73
N ARG A 617 -15.84 0.64 19.48
CA ARG A 617 -14.47 0.30 19.89
C ARG A 617 -14.36 0.31 21.42
N THR A 618 -15.30 -0.31 22.13
CA THR A 618 -15.17 -0.86 23.50
C THR A 618 -16.42 -1.69 23.81
N PRO A 619 -16.37 -2.83 24.53
CA PRO A 619 -17.58 -3.53 24.93
C PRO A 619 -18.03 -3.03 26.31
N PRO A 620 -19.19 -2.35 26.45
CA PRO A 620 -19.92 -2.36 27.70
C PRO A 620 -21.11 -3.30 27.58
N ARG A 621 -21.23 -4.19 28.56
CA ARG A 621 -22.49 -4.85 28.86
C ARG A 621 -23.58 -3.79 29.04
N VAL A 622 -24.80 -4.19 28.68
CA VAL A 622 -26.12 -3.66 29.07
C VAL A 622 -26.90 -2.91 27.97
N SER A 623 -28.07 -3.49 27.70
CA SER A 623 -29.31 -2.97 27.08
C SER A 623 -29.41 -2.81 25.55
N ARG A 624 -30.23 -3.70 24.99
CA ARG A 624 -30.77 -3.88 23.63
C ARG A 624 -31.61 -2.68 23.11
N ALA A 625 -31.39 -1.45 23.56
CA ALA A 625 -32.38 -0.37 23.46
C ALA A 625 -31.90 1.00 22.91
N LEU A 626 -30.68 1.14 22.34
CA LEU A 626 -30.18 2.46 21.90
C LEU A 626 -29.65 2.56 20.44
N ALA A 627 -30.03 1.64 19.53
CA ALA A 627 -29.65 1.71 18.10
C ALA A 627 -30.66 2.45 17.18
N LEU A 628 -31.46 3.37 17.75
CA LEU A 628 -32.75 3.82 17.20
C LEU A 628 -32.86 5.33 16.88
N GLU A 629 -31.77 6.01 16.51
CA GLU A 629 -31.91 7.28 15.78
C GLU A 629 -31.92 7.01 14.27
N ARG A 630 -33.03 7.36 13.59
CA ARG A 630 -33.11 7.33 12.12
C ARG A 630 -32.09 8.35 11.57
N PRO A 631 -31.14 7.95 10.70
CA PRO A 631 -30.21 8.90 10.11
C PRO A 631 -30.97 9.98 9.35
N ALA A 632 -30.52 11.25 9.43
CA ALA A 632 -31.21 12.40 8.86
C ALA A 632 -31.64 12.16 7.39
N VAL A 633 -32.91 12.43 7.10
CA VAL A 633 -33.58 12.10 5.82
C VAL A 633 -32.99 12.85 4.61
N GLN A 634 -32.35 13.99 4.86
CA GLN A 634 -31.88 14.89 3.81
C GLN A 634 -30.38 14.71 3.60
N SER A 635 -30.00 14.23 2.41
CA SER A 635 -28.61 14.16 1.96
C SER A 635 -28.56 14.63 0.51
N ALA A 636 -27.59 15.49 0.19
CA ALA A 636 -27.31 15.96 -1.15
C ALA A 636 -26.37 15.02 -1.93
N ALA A 637 -25.50 14.28 -1.22
CA ALA A 637 -24.60 13.30 -1.84
C ALA A 637 -25.34 12.03 -2.25
N LEU A 638 -24.98 11.42 -3.39
CA LEU A 638 -25.53 10.11 -3.78
C LEU A 638 -25.16 9.01 -2.79
N GLY A 639 -23.90 8.98 -2.32
CA GLY A 639 -23.38 7.92 -1.45
C GLY A 639 -23.38 6.55 -2.13
N GLY A 640 -22.88 5.53 -1.44
CA GLY A 640 -22.90 4.15 -1.95
C GLY A 640 -21.79 3.77 -2.91
N LEU A 641 -21.95 2.58 -3.49
CA LEU A 641 -21.04 1.90 -4.42
C LEU A 641 -21.75 1.64 -5.76
N TRP A 642 -21.05 1.87 -6.86
CA TRP A 642 -21.59 1.61 -8.20
C TRP A 642 -20.68 0.69 -9.01
N LEU A 643 -21.23 -0.48 -9.35
CA LEU A 643 -20.65 -1.40 -10.32
C LEU A 643 -21.22 -1.07 -11.70
N ARG A 644 -20.39 -0.49 -12.56
CA ARG A 644 -20.79 -0.15 -13.93
C ARG A 644 -20.89 -1.42 -14.79
N GLY A 645 -21.57 -1.28 -15.92
CA GLY A 645 -21.69 -2.34 -16.92
C GLY A 645 -20.31 -2.78 -17.44
N GLY A 646 -20.17 -4.05 -17.80
CA GLY A 646 -18.88 -4.65 -18.18
C GLY A 646 -18.04 -5.15 -17.00
N CYS A 647 -18.50 -4.99 -15.76
CA CYS A 647 -17.86 -5.64 -14.61
C CYS A 647 -18.00 -7.16 -14.69
N GLN A 648 -16.91 -7.87 -14.45
CA GLN A 648 -16.87 -9.32 -14.41
C GLN A 648 -16.02 -9.81 -13.22
N ASP A 649 -16.42 -10.89 -12.54
CA ASP A 649 -15.69 -11.47 -11.40
C ASP A 649 -15.47 -10.46 -10.25
N VAL A 650 -16.56 -9.87 -9.76
CA VAL A 650 -16.51 -8.83 -8.72
C VAL A 650 -17.03 -9.35 -7.38
N ASP A 651 -16.16 -9.31 -6.37
CA ASP A 651 -16.46 -9.64 -4.98
C ASP A 651 -16.66 -8.36 -4.16
N VAL A 652 -17.88 -8.09 -3.72
CA VAL A 652 -18.23 -7.04 -2.74
C VAL A 652 -18.53 -7.70 -1.41
N VAL A 653 -17.55 -7.76 -0.49
CA VAL A 653 -17.65 -8.58 0.73
C VAL A 653 -17.37 -7.79 2.01
N GLY A 654 -18.26 -7.90 3.00
CA GLY A 654 -18.02 -7.37 4.34
C GLY A 654 -17.95 -5.85 4.43
N ASN A 655 -18.51 -5.12 3.46
CA ASN A 655 -18.49 -3.65 3.46
C ASN A 655 -19.63 -3.08 4.30
N THR A 656 -19.41 -1.90 4.88
CA THR A 656 -20.45 -1.10 5.53
C THR A 656 -20.74 0.13 4.68
N ILE A 657 -21.96 0.24 4.17
CA ILE A 657 -22.44 1.33 3.32
C ILE A 657 -23.54 2.07 4.05
N LEU A 658 -23.32 3.36 4.33
CA LEU A 658 -24.20 4.16 5.17
C LEU A 658 -24.42 5.56 4.58
N GLY A 659 -25.68 5.89 4.34
CA GLY A 659 -26.10 7.23 3.98
C GLY A 659 -25.81 7.62 2.54
N GLY A 660 -26.48 8.69 2.11
CA GLY A 660 -26.55 9.16 0.73
C GLY A 660 -28.00 9.13 0.23
N ARG A 661 -28.30 9.84 -0.85
CA ARG A 661 -29.64 9.93 -1.44
C ARG A 661 -29.94 8.83 -2.48
N GLY A 662 -28.90 8.19 -3.01
CA GLY A 662 -28.99 7.15 -4.03
C GLY A 662 -29.11 5.74 -3.43
N HIS A 663 -28.75 4.73 -4.24
CA HIS A 663 -28.72 3.33 -3.81
C HIS A 663 -27.48 2.99 -3.00
N GLY A 664 -27.57 1.98 -2.14
CA GLY A 664 -26.40 1.45 -1.43
C GLY A 664 -25.39 0.80 -2.39
N ILE A 665 -25.86 -0.16 -3.19
CA ILE A 665 -25.10 -0.74 -4.30
C ILE A 665 -25.93 -0.58 -5.57
N THR A 666 -25.34 0.07 -6.58
CA THR A 666 -25.93 0.25 -7.91
C THR A 666 -25.30 -0.72 -8.90
N LEU A 667 -26.13 -1.39 -9.70
CA LEU A 667 -25.72 -2.34 -10.74
C LEU A 667 -26.04 -1.81 -12.14
N GLY A 668 -25.06 -1.86 -13.03
CA GLY A 668 -25.22 -1.44 -14.42
C GLY A 668 -25.22 0.06 -14.60
N HIS A 669 -25.20 0.49 -15.85
CA HIS A 669 -25.22 1.91 -16.19
C HIS A 669 -26.00 2.15 -17.46
N LEU A 670 -26.20 3.43 -17.77
CA LEU A 670 -26.85 3.87 -18.99
C LEU A 670 -25.82 4.50 -19.92
N GLU A 671 -25.95 4.20 -21.20
CA GLU A 671 -25.18 4.84 -22.27
C GLU A 671 -26.11 5.75 -23.07
N ARG A 672 -25.67 6.96 -23.41
CA ARG A 672 -26.35 7.85 -24.33
C ARG A 672 -25.81 7.58 -25.72
N ILE A 673 -26.67 7.19 -26.64
CA ILE A 673 -26.32 6.94 -28.04
C ILE A 673 -27.01 7.93 -28.97
N THR A 674 -26.37 8.23 -30.11
CA THR A 674 -27.04 8.93 -31.23
C THR A 674 -27.97 7.97 -31.98
N VAL A 675 -28.88 8.51 -32.80
CA VAL A 675 -29.69 7.73 -33.75
C VAL A 675 -28.83 6.85 -34.69
N GLN A 676 -27.56 7.19 -34.88
CA GLN A 676 -26.59 6.45 -35.69
C GLN A 676 -25.83 5.36 -34.90
N GLY A 677 -26.14 5.16 -33.61
CA GLY A 677 -25.52 4.14 -32.76
C GLY A 677 -24.18 4.53 -32.14
N VAL A 678 -23.82 5.83 -32.13
CA VAL A 678 -22.56 6.30 -31.54
C VAL A 678 -22.76 6.66 -30.07
N ILE A 679 -21.95 6.10 -29.16
CA ILE A 679 -21.98 6.44 -27.74
C ILE A 679 -21.43 7.85 -27.51
N VAL A 680 -22.25 8.73 -26.93
CA VAL A 680 -21.97 10.14 -26.64
C VAL A 680 -21.69 10.37 -25.15
N GLY A 681 -22.12 9.45 -24.27
CA GLY A 681 -21.83 9.54 -22.84
C GLY A 681 -22.24 8.30 -22.06
N THR A 682 -21.53 8.00 -20.97
CA THR A 682 -21.72 6.79 -20.16
C THR A 682 -22.01 7.08 -18.69
N ARG A 683 -22.02 8.36 -18.29
CA ARG A 683 -22.36 8.81 -16.93
C ARG A 683 -23.59 9.71 -16.97
N LEU A 684 -24.75 9.09 -17.09
CA LEU A 684 -26.02 9.80 -17.13
C LEU A 684 -26.58 10.02 -15.71
N PRO A 685 -26.83 11.28 -15.30
CA PRO A 685 -27.54 11.55 -14.07
C PRO A 685 -29.01 11.15 -14.26
N LEU A 686 -29.47 10.15 -13.50
CA LEU A 686 -30.87 9.74 -13.49
C LEU A 686 -31.68 10.58 -12.50
N GLU A 687 -31.09 10.94 -11.38
CA GLU A 687 -31.79 11.62 -10.30
C GLU A 687 -31.76 13.15 -10.49
N PRO A 688 -32.85 13.86 -10.18
CA PRO A 688 -32.83 15.32 -10.13
C PRO A 688 -31.72 15.80 -9.19
N ILE A 689 -30.89 16.74 -9.66
CA ILE A 689 -29.84 17.33 -8.83
C ILE A 689 -30.52 18.16 -7.72
N PRO A 690 -30.11 18.03 -6.44
CA PRO A 690 -30.71 18.80 -5.36
C PRO A 690 -30.42 20.28 -5.58
N THR A 691 -31.40 21.13 -5.30
CA THR A 691 -31.22 22.59 -5.31
C THR A 691 -31.32 23.11 -3.87
N ASP A 692 -30.84 24.33 -3.62
CA ASP A 692 -30.98 24.98 -2.31
C ASP A 692 -32.45 25.09 -1.87
N GLU A 693 -33.38 25.21 -2.84
CA GLU A 693 -34.83 25.24 -2.61
C GLU A 693 -35.46 23.86 -2.37
N ASN A 694 -34.85 22.79 -2.91
CA ASN A 694 -35.31 21.41 -2.74
C ASN A 694 -34.12 20.44 -2.59
N PRO A 695 -33.57 20.30 -1.37
CA PRO A 695 -32.39 19.47 -1.12
C PRO A 695 -32.67 17.97 -1.20
N CYS A 696 -33.94 17.55 -1.29
CA CYS A 696 -34.34 16.15 -1.39
C CYS A 696 -35.52 16.00 -2.38
N PRO A 697 -35.29 16.22 -3.69
CA PRO A 697 -36.35 16.11 -4.70
C PRO A 697 -36.90 14.68 -4.71
N PRO A 698 -38.13 14.37 -5.16
CA PRO A 698 -38.58 12.98 -5.22
C PRO A 698 -37.74 12.13 -6.19
N GLY A 699 -37.54 10.85 -5.86
CA GLY A 699 -36.70 9.93 -6.64
C GLY A 699 -37.41 9.35 -7.88
N ILE A 700 -36.66 9.11 -8.96
CA ILE A 700 -37.10 8.40 -10.17
C ILE A 700 -36.13 7.25 -10.48
N LEU A 701 -36.65 6.14 -11.03
CA LEU A 701 -35.86 4.95 -11.41
C LEU A 701 -36.17 4.51 -12.85
N TRP A 702 -36.73 5.38 -13.67
CA TRP A 702 -37.07 5.08 -15.06
C TRP A 702 -36.56 6.20 -15.97
N VAL A 703 -36.30 5.85 -17.23
CA VAL A 703 -35.92 6.81 -18.27
C VAL A 703 -37.03 6.86 -19.31
N PRO A 704 -37.45 8.05 -19.78
CA PRO A 704 -38.42 8.15 -20.86
C PRO A 704 -37.94 7.46 -22.15
N PRO A 705 -38.89 6.97 -22.95
CA PRO A 705 -38.57 6.51 -24.30
C PRO A 705 -38.05 7.69 -25.14
N PRO A 706 -37.22 7.43 -26.17
CA PRO A 706 -36.77 8.46 -27.10
C PRO A 706 -37.97 9.19 -27.72
N SER A 707 -37.93 10.53 -27.73
CA SER A 707 -38.87 11.30 -28.53
C SER A 707 -38.42 11.35 -30.00
N ALA A 708 -39.36 11.53 -30.94
CA ALA A 708 -39.04 11.55 -32.38
C ALA A 708 -38.11 12.71 -32.80
N ASP A 709 -38.02 13.75 -31.96
CA ASP A 709 -37.23 14.96 -32.20
C ASP A 709 -35.86 14.95 -31.47
N GLU A 710 -35.53 13.90 -30.71
CA GLU A 710 -34.26 13.79 -29.96
C GLU A 710 -33.16 13.08 -30.77
N ASP A 711 -32.03 13.78 -30.99
CA ASP A 711 -30.85 13.23 -31.68
C ASP A 711 -30.09 12.16 -30.87
N THR A 712 -30.34 12.08 -29.56
CA THR A 712 -29.69 11.11 -28.66
C THR A 712 -30.66 10.56 -27.63
N PHE A 713 -30.53 9.28 -27.29
CA PHE A 713 -31.35 8.61 -26.27
C PHE A 713 -30.53 7.67 -25.40
N ALA A 714 -31.08 7.29 -24.24
CA ALA A 714 -30.40 6.42 -23.28
C ALA A 714 -30.76 4.95 -23.50
N ILE A 715 -29.75 4.10 -23.45
CA ILE A 715 -29.84 2.63 -23.51
C ILE A 715 -29.14 2.00 -22.29
N ALA A 716 -29.44 0.74 -22.00
CA ALA A 716 -28.68 -0.06 -21.06
C ALA A 716 -27.25 -0.27 -21.57
N GLY A 717 -26.27 -0.11 -20.68
CA GLY A 717 -24.88 -0.46 -20.97
C GLY A 717 -24.65 -1.97 -20.99
N PRO A 718 -23.40 -2.42 -21.22
CA PRO A 718 -23.04 -3.83 -21.27
C PRO A 718 -23.40 -4.59 -19.98
N PRO A 719 -23.70 -5.91 -20.08
CA PRO A 719 -24.08 -6.72 -18.92
C PRO A 719 -22.95 -6.85 -17.90
N LEU A 720 -23.31 -7.19 -16.67
CA LEU A 720 -22.36 -7.60 -15.63
C LEU A 720 -22.32 -9.13 -15.56
N ALA A 721 -21.22 -9.72 -15.10
CA ALA A 721 -21.11 -11.17 -14.97
C ALA A 721 -20.38 -11.62 -13.69
N ARG A 722 -20.86 -12.69 -13.04
CA ARG A 722 -20.26 -13.32 -11.86
C ARG A 722 -20.00 -12.31 -10.74
N ILE A 723 -21.08 -11.74 -10.23
CA ILE A 723 -21.06 -10.70 -9.19
C ILE A 723 -21.48 -11.31 -7.85
N LYS A 724 -20.65 -11.10 -6.82
CA LYS A 724 -20.91 -11.58 -5.46
C LYS A 724 -21.04 -10.41 -4.52
N ILE A 725 -22.19 -10.29 -3.86
CA ILE A 725 -22.46 -9.30 -2.82
C ILE A 725 -22.73 -10.07 -1.53
N VAL A 726 -21.71 -10.16 -0.67
CA VAL A 726 -21.72 -11.07 0.48
C VAL A 726 -21.43 -10.37 1.80
N ASP A 727 -22.21 -10.65 2.83
CA ASP A 727 -21.98 -10.18 4.21
C ASP A 727 -21.82 -8.65 4.36
N ASN A 728 -22.47 -7.86 3.50
CA ASN A 728 -22.43 -6.39 3.58
C ASN A 728 -23.54 -5.85 4.49
N THR A 729 -23.30 -4.69 5.11
CA THR A 729 -24.31 -3.92 5.83
C THR A 729 -24.64 -2.66 5.03
N ILE A 730 -25.88 -2.54 4.58
CA ILE A 730 -26.37 -1.43 3.75
C ILE A 730 -27.57 -0.79 4.47
N THR A 731 -27.39 0.45 4.93
CA THR A 731 -28.42 1.12 5.74
C THR A 731 -28.49 2.63 5.53
N GLY A 732 -29.68 3.19 5.75
CA GLY A 732 -29.87 4.65 5.77
C GLY A 732 -29.70 5.32 4.41
N MET A 733 -29.79 4.56 3.32
CA MET A 733 -29.75 5.07 1.96
C MET A 733 -31.07 5.76 1.61
N GLY A 734 -31.00 6.84 0.84
CA GLY A 734 -32.17 7.57 0.35
C GLY A 734 -32.99 6.76 -0.63
N PHE A 735 -32.36 5.84 -1.37
CA PHE A 735 -33.01 4.96 -2.32
C PHE A 735 -32.82 3.48 -1.95
N SER A 736 -33.08 2.56 -2.88
CA SER A 736 -33.06 1.12 -2.58
C SER A 736 -31.69 0.62 -2.10
N GLY A 737 -31.67 -0.47 -1.34
CA GLY A 737 -30.43 -1.05 -0.81
C GLY A 737 -29.47 -1.53 -1.90
N ILE A 738 -29.92 -2.52 -2.69
CA ILE A 738 -29.22 -3.01 -3.89
C ILE A 738 -30.17 -2.83 -5.07
N ALA A 739 -29.74 -2.16 -6.13
CA ALA A 739 -30.62 -1.97 -7.29
C ALA A 739 -29.91 -1.84 -8.63
N ALA A 740 -30.61 -2.21 -9.70
CA ALA A 740 -30.28 -1.80 -11.06
C ALA A 740 -30.33 -0.27 -11.19
N ARG A 741 -29.47 0.31 -12.01
CA ARG A 741 -29.38 1.77 -12.17
C ARG A 741 -30.68 2.42 -12.63
N ALA A 742 -31.42 1.79 -13.54
CA ALA A 742 -32.70 2.28 -14.05
C ALA A 742 -33.50 1.15 -14.72
N PHE A 743 -34.81 1.36 -14.84
CA PHE A 743 -35.71 0.55 -15.66
C PHE A 743 -36.06 1.29 -16.96
N LEU A 744 -36.09 0.56 -18.07
CA LEU A 744 -36.30 1.11 -19.40
C LEU A 744 -37.63 0.59 -19.97
N PRO A 745 -38.50 1.47 -20.49
CA PRO A 745 -39.86 1.09 -20.90
C PRO A 745 -39.89 0.30 -22.22
N THR A 746 -38.88 0.45 -23.09
CA THR A 746 -38.90 -0.12 -24.45
C THR A 746 -37.76 -1.12 -24.69
N ILE A 747 -38.02 -2.14 -25.50
CA ILE A 747 -37.03 -3.17 -25.87
C ILE A 747 -35.83 -2.55 -26.60
N GLN A 748 -36.05 -1.49 -27.39
CA GLN A 748 -34.99 -0.77 -28.12
C GLN A 748 -33.96 -0.12 -27.18
N GLN A 749 -34.36 0.24 -25.96
CA GLN A 749 -33.45 0.79 -24.96
C GLN A 749 -32.66 -0.31 -24.23
N GLY A 750 -33.01 -1.58 -24.41
CA GLY A 750 -32.38 -2.71 -23.71
C GLY A 750 -32.81 -2.81 -22.24
N ILE A 751 -32.21 -3.76 -21.53
CA ILE A 751 -32.43 -3.99 -20.09
C ILE A 751 -31.06 -4.11 -19.42
N ILE A 752 -30.95 -3.62 -18.18
CA ILE A 752 -29.73 -3.80 -17.39
C ILE A 752 -29.69 -5.24 -16.89
N SER A 753 -28.77 -6.02 -17.44
CA SER A 753 -28.66 -7.46 -17.20
C SER A 753 -27.42 -7.82 -16.37
N VAL A 754 -27.57 -8.84 -15.51
CA VAL A 754 -26.48 -9.45 -14.74
C VAL A 754 -26.50 -10.96 -14.90
N CYS A 755 -25.42 -11.55 -15.40
CA CYS A 755 -25.25 -13.01 -15.47
C CYS A 755 -24.54 -13.52 -14.21
N ASP A 756 -25.08 -14.52 -13.51
CA ASP A 756 -24.59 -15.06 -12.23
C ASP A 756 -24.44 -13.98 -11.14
N LEU A 757 -25.52 -13.81 -10.35
CA LEU A 757 -25.58 -12.86 -9.25
C LEU A 757 -25.87 -13.58 -7.93
N GLU A 758 -24.90 -13.56 -7.02
CA GLU A 758 -25.05 -14.05 -5.66
C GLU A 758 -25.17 -12.88 -4.68
N ILE A 759 -26.31 -12.79 -3.99
CA ILE A 759 -26.54 -11.86 -2.88
C ILE A 759 -26.74 -12.69 -1.62
N ARG A 760 -25.74 -12.75 -0.73
CA ARG A 760 -25.77 -13.64 0.44
C ARG A 760 -25.40 -12.97 1.76
N GLY A 761 -26.14 -13.26 2.83
CA GLY A 761 -25.75 -12.86 4.20
C GLY A 761 -25.75 -11.34 4.44
N ASN A 762 -26.33 -10.54 3.56
CA ASN A 762 -26.33 -9.08 3.71
C ASN A 762 -27.41 -8.62 4.69
N THR A 763 -27.13 -7.53 5.39
CA THR A 763 -28.12 -6.76 6.16
C THR A 763 -28.50 -5.51 5.40
N ILE A 764 -29.73 -5.49 4.85
CA ILE A 764 -30.29 -4.40 4.05
C ILE A 764 -31.45 -3.79 4.83
N ALA A 765 -31.17 -2.69 5.54
CA ALA A 765 -32.11 -2.16 6.51
C ALA A 765 -32.29 -0.65 6.41
N ARG A 766 -33.53 -0.15 6.61
CA ARG A 766 -33.79 1.30 6.69
C ARG A 766 -33.26 2.08 5.48
N ASN A 767 -33.33 1.49 4.30
CA ASN A 767 -33.06 2.17 3.03
C ASN A 767 -34.36 2.79 2.49
N LEU A 768 -34.31 3.41 1.32
CA LEU A 768 -35.43 4.13 0.71
C LEU A 768 -36.02 5.18 1.66
N GLN A 769 -35.18 6.08 2.16
CA GLN A 769 -35.61 7.15 3.07
C GLN A 769 -36.21 8.38 2.36
N ARG A 770 -36.04 8.47 1.03
CA ARG A 770 -36.47 9.58 0.20
C ARG A 770 -37.87 9.33 -0.38
N PRO A 771 -38.74 10.35 -0.48
CA PRO A 771 -40.04 10.20 -1.12
C PRO A 771 -39.91 9.89 -2.62
N LEU A 772 -40.87 9.11 -3.13
CA LEU A 772 -40.92 8.71 -4.54
C LEU A 772 -41.78 9.66 -5.38
N ALA A 773 -41.40 9.84 -6.64
CA ALA A 773 -42.26 10.49 -7.62
C ALA A 773 -43.40 9.54 -8.06
N ASN A 774 -44.52 10.10 -8.53
CA ASN A 774 -45.61 9.29 -9.06
C ASN A 774 -45.14 8.43 -10.24
N THR A 775 -45.42 7.14 -10.17
CA THR A 775 -45.07 6.17 -11.23
C THR A 775 -45.95 6.39 -12.45
N ARG A 776 -45.35 6.46 -13.65
CA ARG A 776 -46.12 6.52 -14.92
C ARG A 776 -46.88 5.22 -15.14
N GLN A 777 -48.03 5.30 -15.82
CA GLN A 777 -48.92 4.16 -16.03
C GLN A 777 -48.22 2.97 -16.70
N GLU A 778 -47.32 3.24 -17.65
CA GLU A 778 -46.49 2.26 -18.37
C GLU A 778 -45.47 1.53 -17.47
N MET A 779 -45.06 2.16 -16.36
CA MET A 779 -44.00 1.65 -15.48
C MET A 779 -44.54 0.94 -14.23
N LEU A 780 -45.85 0.91 -14.01
CA LEU A 780 -46.47 0.42 -12.75
C LEU A 780 -46.04 -0.99 -12.35
N THR A 781 -45.84 -1.88 -13.31
CA THR A 781 -45.40 -3.28 -13.09
C THR A 781 -43.98 -3.55 -13.59
N ARG A 782 -43.33 -2.56 -14.22
CA ARG A 782 -42.01 -2.66 -14.85
C ARG A 782 -40.88 -2.03 -14.02
N GLN A 783 -41.18 -1.55 -12.82
CA GLN A 783 -40.19 -1.04 -11.86
C GLN A 783 -40.56 -1.42 -10.43
N GLY A 784 -39.58 -1.41 -9.53
CA GLY A 784 -39.79 -1.59 -8.10
C GLY A 784 -38.91 -0.66 -7.26
N TYR A 785 -39.22 -0.56 -5.97
CA TYR A 785 -38.45 0.21 -4.99
C TYR A 785 -38.34 -0.56 -3.67
N GLY A 786 -37.24 -0.44 -2.93
CA GLY A 786 -37.15 -1.01 -1.57
C GLY A 786 -35.82 -1.69 -1.24
N GLY A 787 -35.85 -2.99 -0.92
CA GLY A 787 -34.67 -3.72 -0.47
C GLY A 787 -33.69 -4.07 -1.60
N ILE A 788 -34.02 -5.13 -2.34
CA ILE A 788 -33.26 -5.63 -3.50
C ILE A 788 -34.13 -5.49 -4.75
N ILE A 789 -33.69 -4.69 -5.73
CA ILE A 789 -34.49 -4.29 -6.89
C ILE A 789 -33.71 -4.57 -8.19
N LEU A 790 -34.04 -5.65 -8.89
CA LEU A 790 -33.28 -6.14 -10.04
C LEU A 790 -34.10 -6.00 -11.32
N ALA A 791 -33.41 -5.70 -12.42
CA ALA A 791 -34.02 -5.59 -13.74
C ALA A 791 -34.02 -6.95 -14.45
N ASP A 792 -32.88 -7.37 -14.99
CA ASP A 792 -32.72 -8.68 -15.63
C ASP A 792 -31.54 -9.43 -15.02
N VAL A 793 -31.73 -10.72 -14.71
CA VAL A 793 -30.69 -11.56 -14.11
C VAL A 793 -30.76 -12.98 -14.65
N GLU A 794 -29.62 -13.53 -15.04
CA GLU A 794 -29.45 -14.97 -15.33
C GLU A 794 -28.76 -15.63 -14.13
N ASP A 795 -29.23 -16.79 -13.68
CA ASP A 795 -28.70 -17.53 -12.52
C ASP A 795 -28.63 -16.67 -11.23
N LEU A 796 -29.79 -16.31 -10.67
CA LEU A 796 -29.92 -15.49 -9.46
C LEU A 796 -29.92 -16.32 -8.17
N ARG A 797 -29.11 -15.93 -7.19
CA ARG A 797 -29.15 -16.50 -5.82
C ARG A 797 -29.26 -15.40 -4.76
N ILE A 798 -30.38 -15.35 -4.04
CA ILE A 798 -30.58 -14.47 -2.90
C ILE A 798 -30.73 -15.33 -1.65
N LEU A 799 -29.68 -15.40 -0.82
CA LEU A 799 -29.54 -16.40 0.22
C LEU A 799 -29.28 -15.77 1.60
N SER A 800 -30.04 -16.15 2.62
CA SER A 800 -29.77 -15.79 4.02
C SER A 800 -29.64 -14.27 4.28
N ASN A 801 -30.34 -13.41 3.53
CA ASN A 801 -30.28 -11.96 3.72
C ASN A 801 -31.32 -11.49 4.73
N ARG A 802 -31.00 -10.41 5.44
CA ARG A 802 -31.94 -9.69 6.33
C ARG A 802 -32.37 -8.38 5.65
N ILE A 803 -33.61 -8.33 5.18
CA ILE A 803 -34.19 -7.21 4.41
C ILE A 803 -35.33 -6.60 5.23
N VAL A 804 -35.04 -5.56 6.00
CA VAL A 804 -35.97 -5.06 7.03
C VAL A 804 -36.16 -3.55 7.02
N ASP A 805 -37.38 -3.10 7.32
CA ASP A 805 -37.69 -1.69 7.55
C ASP A 805 -37.27 -0.75 6.38
N ASN A 806 -37.23 -1.25 5.14
CA ASN A 806 -36.93 -0.40 3.98
C ASN A 806 -38.19 0.37 3.56
N GLY A 807 -38.02 1.65 3.23
CA GLY A 807 -39.12 2.58 2.99
C GLY A 807 -39.68 3.19 4.28
N VAL A 808 -40.26 4.39 4.17
CA VAL A 808 -40.67 5.18 5.35
C VAL A 808 -42.14 4.96 5.71
N ARG A 809 -42.98 4.66 4.72
CA ARG A 809 -44.44 4.58 4.86
C ARG A 809 -45.07 3.63 3.85
N HIS A 810 -46.15 2.99 4.25
CA HIS A 810 -46.92 2.05 3.45
C HIS A 810 -47.58 2.66 2.20
N ILE A 811 -47.72 3.98 2.10
CA ILE A 811 -48.33 4.63 0.93
C ILE A 811 -47.51 4.38 -0.35
N GLU A 812 -46.18 4.29 -0.23
CA GLU A 812 -45.27 4.12 -1.36
C GLU A 812 -45.19 2.64 -1.82
N PRO A 813 -45.06 2.36 -3.13
CA PRO A 813 -45.04 1.00 -3.68
C PRO A 813 -43.67 0.35 -3.41
N ILE A 814 -43.56 -0.28 -2.24
CA ILE A 814 -42.31 -0.82 -1.70
C ILE A 814 -42.31 -2.34 -1.74
N CYS A 815 -41.20 -2.90 -2.20
CA CYS A 815 -40.91 -4.32 -2.20
C CYS A 815 -39.74 -4.67 -1.27
N GLY A 816 -39.79 -5.84 -0.65
CA GLY A 816 -38.59 -6.43 -0.04
C GLY A 816 -37.60 -6.85 -1.12
N ILE A 817 -38.05 -7.73 -2.02
CA ILE A 817 -37.35 -8.15 -3.23
C ILE A 817 -38.26 -7.89 -4.43
N TYR A 818 -37.72 -7.22 -5.44
CA TYR A 818 -38.35 -7.05 -6.74
C TYR A 818 -37.40 -7.51 -7.84
N VAL A 819 -37.89 -8.32 -8.76
CA VAL A 819 -37.16 -8.73 -9.97
C VAL A 819 -38.09 -8.62 -11.17
N LEU A 820 -37.69 -7.85 -12.18
CA LEU A 820 -38.49 -7.69 -13.40
C LEU A 820 -38.43 -8.94 -14.28
N HIS A 821 -37.23 -9.45 -14.57
CA HIS A 821 -37.02 -10.70 -15.29
C HIS A 821 -35.89 -11.49 -14.65
N VAL A 822 -36.06 -12.81 -14.56
CA VAL A 822 -35.00 -13.72 -14.10
C VAL A 822 -35.05 -15.05 -14.83
N GLU A 823 -33.89 -15.53 -15.25
CA GLU A 823 -33.70 -16.87 -15.79
C GLU A 823 -33.01 -17.75 -14.74
N GLY A 824 -33.77 -18.63 -14.09
CA GLY A 824 -33.29 -19.44 -12.96
C GLY A 824 -33.03 -18.62 -11.70
N ALA A 825 -33.85 -18.81 -10.67
CA ALA A 825 -33.70 -18.11 -9.38
C ALA A 825 -33.77 -19.06 -8.18
N GLU A 826 -32.90 -18.85 -7.19
CA GLU A 826 -33.04 -19.39 -5.84
C GLU A 826 -33.16 -18.25 -4.81
N LEU A 827 -34.29 -18.19 -4.12
CA LEU A 827 -34.54 -17.30 -3.00
C LEU A 827 -34.68 -18.16 -1.74
N SER A 828 -33.64 -18.23 -0.91
CA SER A 828 -33.67 -19.10 0.27
C SER A 828 -33.19 -18.47 1.58
N ARG A 829 -33.83 -18.85 2.69
CA ARG A 829 -33.49 -18.41 4.06
C ARG A 829 -33.48 -16.90 4.29
N ASN A 830 -34.19 -16.12 3.49
CA ASN A 830 -34.24 -14.67 3.65
C ASN A 830 -35.25 -14.26 4.72
N HIS A 831 -34.93 -13.20 5.44
CA HIS A 831 -35.78 -12.58 6.46
C HIS A 831 -36.24 -11.21 5.97
N ILE A 832 -37.47 -11.14 5.46
CA ILE A 832 -38.04 -9.99 4.74
C ILE A 832 -39.20 -9.44 5.57
N ILE A 833 -38.95 -8.41 6.36
CA ILE A 833 -39.93 -7.94 7.36
C ILE A 833 -40.13 -6.43 7.31
N ASN A 834 -41.38 -5.98 7.40
CA ASN A 834 -41.75 -4.58 7.64
C ASN A 834 -41.20 -3.58 6.60
N ASN A 835 -41.03 -4.02 5.35
CA ASN A 835 -40.69 -3.12 4.23
C ASN A 835 -41.96 -2.36 3.82
N GLY A 836 -41.93 -1.02 3.87
CA GLY A 836 -43.10 -0.17 3.74
C GLY A 836 -44.00 -0.18 4.97
N PRO A 837 -43.50 0.25 6.15
CA PRO A 837 -44.22 0.16 7.42
C PRO A 837 -45.55 0.94 7.38
N ARG A 838 -46.59 0.39 8.02
CA ARG A 838 -47.86 1.10 8.23
C ARG A 838 -47.61 2.34 9.11
N THR A 839 -48.15 3.47 8.67
CA THR A 839 -48.03 4.79 9.32
C THR A 839 -49.42 5.40 9.45
N ALA A 840 -49.63 6.35 10.36
CA ALA A 840 -50.93 7.00 10.58
C ALA A 840 -51.38 7.94 9.43
N ASP A 841 -50.73 7.87 8.27
CA ASP A 841 -50.98 8.76 7.14
C ASP A 841 -52.32 8.41 6.46
N ALA A 842 -53.16 9.42 6.19
CA ALA A 842 -54.50 9.26 5.62
C ALA A 842 -54.55 9.17 4.07
N GLY A 843 -53.41 8.98 3.41
CA GLY A 843 -53.31 8.96 1.95
C GLY A 843 -53.57 7.58 1.33
N ALA A 844 -54.28 7.52 0.21
CA ALA A 844 -54.46 6.28 -0.54
C ALA A 844 -53.10 5.74 -1.04
N PRO A 845 -52.85 4.41 -0.99
CA PRO A 845 -51.62 3.82 -1.50
C PRO A 845 -51.38 4.16 -2.98
N GLN A 846 -50.16 4.56 -3.33
CA GLN A 846 -49.78 4.82 -4.71
C GLN A 846 -49.79 3.51 -5.54
N PRO A 847 -50.22 3.56 -6.80
CA PRO A 847 -50.11 2.43 -7.72
C PRO A 847 -48.63 2.06 -8.00
N GLY A 848 -48.34 0.77 -8.03
CA GLY A 848 -47.01 0.23 -8.35
C GLY A 848 -46.77 -1.16 -7.76
N ALA A 849 -45.63 -1.78 -8.10
CA ALA A 849 -45.22 -3.05 -7.51
C ALA A 849 -44.99 -2.93 -6.00
N ARG A 850 -45.63 -3.83 -5.24
CA ARG A 850 -45.59 -3.88 -3.78
C ARG A 850 -45.68 -5.32 -3.31
N GLY A 851 -44.82 -5.70 -2.37
CA GLY A 851 -44.86 -7.04 -1.79
C GLY A 851 -43.61 -7.42 -1.01
N GLY A 852 -43.68 -8.55 -0.31
CA GLY A 852 -42.48 -9.16 0.30
C GLY A 852 -41.48 -9.57 -0.78
N ILE A 853 -41.89 -10.52 -1.62
CA ILE A 853 -41.17 -10.99 -2.80
C ILE A 853 -42.06 -10.79 -4.02
N PHE A 854 -41.57 -10.04 -5.00
CA PHE A 854 -42.27 -9.77 -6.25
C PHE A 854 -41.39 -10.12 -7.45
N VAL A 855 -41.74 -11.18 -8.16
CA VAL A 855 -41.06 -11.60 -9.40
C VAL A 855 -42.02 -11.43 -10.56
N ALA A 856 -41.75 -10.46 -11.42
CA ALA A 856 -42.66 -10.09 -12.50
C ALA A 856 -42.66 -11.14 -13.63
N LEU A 857 -41.52 -11.77 -13.91
CA LEU A 857 -41.39 -12.93 -14.78
C LEU A 857 -40.14 -13.76 -14.42
N ALA A 858 -40.32 -15.07 -14.23
CA ALA A 858 -39.25 -16.05 -14.10
C ALA A 858 -39.28 -17.06 -15.25
N THR A 859 -38.15 -17.38 -15.85
CA THR A 859 -38.01 -18.35 -16.95
C THR A 859 -37.04 -19.46 -16.57
N SER A 860 -37.24 -20.66 -17.13
CA SER A 860 -36.29 -21.76 -16.97
C SER A 860 -35.00 -21.51 -17.74
N PRO A 861 -33.82 -21.87 -17.20
CA PRO A 861 -32.56 -21.76 -17.92
C PRO A 861 -32.55 -22.55 -19.24
N VAL A 862 -32.27 -21.88 -20.35
CA VAL A 862 -32.13 -22.49 -21.69
C VAL A 862 -30.64 -22.75 -21.98
N LEU A 863 -30.33 -23.86 -22.65
CA LEU A 863 -28.96 -24.16 -23.06
C LEU A 863 -28.59 -23.30 -24.28
N ASP A 864 -27.69 -22.33 -24.12
CA ASP A 864 -27.06 -21.64 -25.25
C ASP A 864 -26.22 -22.65 -26.05
N ILE A 865 -26.60 -22.91 -27.30
CA ILE A 865 -25.76 -23.63 -28.26
C ILE A 865 -24.94 -22.59 -29.01
N ASP A 866 -23.64 -22.62 -28.77
CA ASP A 866 -22.65 -21.74 -29.41
C ASP A 866 -22.56 -22.08 -30.92
N VAL A 867 -23.35 -21.40 -31.75
CA VAL A 867 -23.22 -21.48 -33.21
C VAL A 867 -22.04 -20.61 -33.62
N ALA A 868 -20.88 -21.23 -33.78
CA ALA A 868 -19.68 -20.58 -34.30
C ALA A 868 -20.01 -19.74 -35.56
N ALA A 869 -19.55 -18.49 -35.54
CA ALA A 869 -19.75 -17.51 -36.59
C ALA A 869 -19.55 -18.09 -38.01
N GLY A 870 -20.63 -18.12 -38.81
CA GLY A 870 -20.54 -18.17 -40.27
C GLY A 870 -21.02 -19.44 -41.00
N GLN A 871 -21.51 -20.48 -40.32
CA GLN A 871 -22.16 -21.61 -41.01
C GLN A 871 -23.52 -21.93 -40.37
N ALA A 872 -24.60 -21.57 -41.07
CA ALA A 872 -25.94 -22.03 -40.71
C ALA A 872 -26.01 -23.56 -40.87
N PRO A 873 -26.36 -24.33 -39.82
CA PRO A 873 -26.51 -25.78 -39.95
C PRO A 873 -27.71 -26.08 -40.87
N ALA A 874 -27.49 -26.97 -41.85
CA ALA A 874 -28.45 -27.34 -42.89
C ALA A 874 -29.62 -28.22 -42.41
N SER A 875 -29.77 -28.44 -41.11
CA SER A 875 -30.88 -29.20 -40.54
C SER A 875 -31.22 -28.73 -39.12
N TRP A 876 -32.38 -28.09 -38.97
CA TRP A 876 -32.99 -27.60 -37.72
C TRP A 876 -33.59 -28.73 -36.86
N LEU A 877 -33.23 -29.99 -37.11
CA LEU A 877 -33.89 -31.19 -36.59
C LEU A 877 -33.08 -31.94 -35.52
N ALA A 878 -32.10 -31.28 -34.91
CA ALA A 878 -31.25 -31.85 -33.86
C ALA A 878 -30.87 -30.81 -32.79
N VAL A 879 -31.82 -29.96 -32.40
CA VAL A 879 -31.67 -29.11 -31.20
C VAL A 879 -32.53 -29.74 -30.11
N ASP A 880 -31.92 -30.63 -29.32
CA ASP A 880 -32.48 -31.06 -28.03
C ASP A 880 -32.49 -29.83 -27.10
N LEU A 881 -33.58 -29.07 -27.13
CA LEU A 881 -33.86 -27.92 -26.26
C LEU A 881 -34.28 -28.35 -24.82
N GLU A 882 -33.82 -29.52 -24.37
CA GLU A 882 -34.03 -30.06 -23.03
C GLU A 882 -32.67 -30.30 -22.36
N ARG A 883 -32.35 -29.99 -21.09
CA ARG A 883 -32.98 -29.34 -19.93
C ARG A 883 -31.79 -29.22 -18.94
N ARG A 884 -31.48 -28.06 -18.32
CA ARG A 884 -30.59 -28.04 -17.13
C ARG A 884 -31.23 -28.76 -15.92
N GLY A 885 -32.51 -29.15 -16.01
CA GLY A 885 -33.27 -29.76 -14.92
C GLY A 885 -33.51 -28.79 -13.75
N LEU A 886 -33.27 -27.49 -13.97
CA LEU A 886 -33.43 -26.44 -12.98
C LEU A 886 -34.81 -25.78 -13.15
N PRO A 887 -35.50 -25.48 -12.04
CA PRO A 887 -36.75 -24.73 -12.08
C PRO A 887 -36.51 -23.29 -12.53
N ALA A 888 -37.55 -22.63 -13.05
CA ALA A 888 -37.51 -21.19 -13.30
C ALA A 888 -37.27 -20.41 -12.00
N ILE A 889 -37.90 -20.85 -10.91
CA ILE A 889 -37.70 -20.26 -9.59
C ILE A 889 -37.91 -21.27 -8.47
N ARG A 890 -37.05 -21.18 -7.44
CA ARG A 890 -37.19 -21.84 -6.15
C ARG A 890 -37.23 -20.81 -5.03
N VAL A 891 -38.27 -20.86 -4.21
CA VAL A 891 -38.46 -20.01 -3.03
C VAL A 891 -38.61 -20.91 -1.81
N CYS A 892 -37.60 -20.99 -0.95
CA CYS A 892 -37.67 -21.89 0.21
C CYS A 892 -37.09 -21.35 1.51
N GLU A 893 -37.64 -21.80 2.64
CA GLU A 893 -37.14 -21.45 3.99
C GLU A 893 -37.16 -19.93 4.30
N ASN A 894 -37.93 -19.12 3.56
CA ASN A 894 -37.98 -17.68 3.80
C ASN A 894 -38.98 -17.32 4.90
N THR A 895 -38.69 -16.25 5.64
CA THR A 895 -39.64 -15.59 6.54
C THR A 895 -40.01 -14.24 5.97
N VAL A 896 -41.26 -14.07 5.56
CA VAL A 896 -41.78 -12.88 4.93
C VAL A 896 -42.96 -12.34 5.73
N ALA A 897 -42.88 -11.08 6.15
CA ALA A 897 -43.98 -10.37 6.80
C ALA A 897 -44.10 -8.97 6.19
N HIS A 898 -45.10 -8.79 5.32
CA HIS A 898 -45.26 -7.56 4.55
C HIS A 898 -46.46 -6.73 5.05
N PRO A 899 -46.28 -5.42 5.36
CA PRO A 899 -47.33 -4.59 5.97
C PRO A 899 -48.58 -4.36 5.12
N VAL A 900 -48.40 -4.12 3.83
CA VAL A 900 -49.50 -3.88 2.87
C VAL A 900 -49.09 -4.51 1.56
N GLY A 901 -49.93 -5.35 0.95
CA GLY A 901 -49.63 -6.12 -0.26
C GLY A 901 -49.19 -7.56 0.03
N ARG A 902 -49.02 -8.32 -1.06
CA ARG A 902 -48.74 -9.77 -1.01
C ARG A 902 -47.40 -10.07 -0.36
N ALA A 903 -47.34 -11.15 0.40
CA ALA A 903 -46.07 -11.72 0.84
C ALA A 903 -45.29 -12.27 -0.35
N LEU A 904 -45.97 -12.92 -1.31
CA LEU A 904 -45.34 -13.55 -2.47
C LEU A 904 -46.13 -13.31 -3.77
N THR A 905 -45.44 -12.88 -4.82
CA THR A 905 -45.94 -12.81 -6.20
C THR A 905 -44.93 -13.43 -7.15
N ILE A 906 -45.33 -14.43 -7.91
CA ILE A 906 -44.51 -15.10 -8.93
C ILE A 906 -45.33 -15.22 -10.21
N ASN A 907 -44.80 -14.71 -11.32
CA ASN A 907 -45.21 -15.16 -12.65
C ASN A 907 -44.06 -15.93 -13.29
N SER A 908 -44.33 -17.10 -13.87
CA SER A 908 -43.29 -18.00 -14.37
C SER A 908 -43.64 -18.65 -15.71
N LEU A 909 -42.61 -18.87 -16.53
CA LEU A 909 -42.58 -19.70 -17.73
C LEU A 909 -41.56 -20.82 -17.51
N GLY A 910 -41.97 -21.81 -16.74
CA GLY A 910 -41.12 -22.88 -16.23
C GLY A 910 -41.57 -23.33 -14.84
N PRO A 911 -40.98 -24.40 -14.27
CA PRO A 911 -41.36 -24.89 -12.95
C PRO A 911 -41.12 -23.86 -11.83
N ALA A 912 -42.09 -23.72 -10.92
CA ALA A 912 -42.00 -22.86 -9.74
C ALA A 912 -42.15 -23.70 -8.46
N LEU A 913 -41.10 -23.70 -7.63
CA LEU A 913 -41.05 -24.45 -6.37
C LEU A 913 -41.11 -23.50 -5.18
N VAL A 914 -42.12 -23.63 -4.33
CA VAL A 914 -42.33 -22.78 -3.14
C VAL A 914 -42.53 -23.68 -1.92
N THR A 915 -41.48 -23.85 -1.11
CA THR A 915 -41.50 -24.80 0.02
C THR A 915 -41.00 -24.22 1.34
N ASP A 916 -41.51 -24.70 2.48
CA ASP A 916 -40.97 -24.38 3.81
C ASP A 916 -40.92 -22.88 4.17
N ASN A 917 -41.78 -22.04 3.56
CA ASN A 917 -41.79 -20.60 3.83
C ASN A 917 -42.80 -20.22 4.93
N ASN A 918 -42.52 -19.13 5.64
CA ASN A 918 -43.50 -18.40 6.44
C ASN A 918 -43.88 -17.10 5.70
N LEU A 919 -45.11 -17.02 5.20
CA LEU A 919 -45.62 -15.96 4.33
C LEU A 919 -46.77 -15.23 5.04
N THR A 920 -46.49 -14.04 5.56
CA THR A 920 -47.46 -13.21 6.28
C THR A 920 -47.73 -11.90 5.52
N THR A 921 -49.02 -11.62 5.32
CA THR A 921 -49.52 -10.33 4.82
C THR A 921 -50.38 -9.67 5.90
N LEU A 922 -50.08 -8.41 6.22
CA LEU A 922 -50.80 -7.65 7.26
C LEU A 922 -51.87 -6.70 6.69
N GLY A 923 -52.02 -6.64 5.36
CA GLY A 923 -52.90 -5.71 4.66
C GLY A 923 -53.02 -5.98 3.18
N VAL A 924 -54.19 -5.77 2.60
CA VAL A 924 -54.46 -5.96 1.18
C VAL A 924 -53.89 -4.78 0.37
N GLY A 925 -53.24 -5.09 -0.75
CA GLY A 925 -52.75 -4.07 -1.67
C GLY A 925 -53.87 -3.51 -2.57
N PRO A 926 -53.73 -2.28 -3.10
CA PRO A 926 -54.72 -1.70 -4.02
C PRO A 926 -54.84 -2.48 -5.35
N GLY A 927 -55.96 -2.30 -6.05
CA GLY A 927 -56.17 -2.81 -7.42
C GLY A 927 -56.17 -4.35 -7.48
N ALA A 928 -55.29 -4.92 -8.30
CA ALA A 928 -55.17 -6.38 -8.45
C ALA A 928 -54.85 -7.10 -7.13
N GLY A 929 -54.32 -6.40 -6.11
CA GLY A 929 -54.09 -6.93 -4.76
C GLY A 929 -55.36 -7.43 -4.07
N MET A 930 -56.53 -6.92 -4.43
CA MET A 930 -57.83 -7.37 -3.91
C MET A 930 -58.26 -8.74 -4.45
N ILE A 931 -57.63 -9.23 -5.53
CA ILE A 931 -57.93 -10.56 -6.08
C ILE A 931 -57.22 -11.64 -5.27
N PHE A 932 -55.92 -11.48 -5.03
CA PHE A 932 -55.11 -12.42 -4.25
C PHE A 932 -54.36 -11.66 -3.16
N ALA A 933 -54.77 -11.79 -1.90
CA ALA A 933 -54.28 -10.91 -0.84
C ALA A 933 -52.87 -11.26 -0.33
N ALA A 934 -52.58 -12.54 -0.11
CA ALA A 934 -51.32 -12.98 0.53
C ALA A 934 -50.32 -13.58 -0.47
N VAL A 935 -50.77 -14.50 -1.33
CA VAL A 935 -49.91 -15.23 -2.27
C VAL A 935 -50.54 -15.27 -3.66
N GLN A 936 -49.73 -14.98 -4.68
CA GLN A 936 -50.07 -15.18 -6.09
C GLN A 936 -48.96 -15.95 -6.79
N ILE A 937 -49.33 -17.06 -7.44
CA ILE A 937 -48.45 -17.80 -8.35
C ILE A 937 -49.19 -18.01 -9.67
N LEU A 938 -48.58 -17.56 -10.77
CA LEU A 938 -49.07 -17.74 -12.12
C LEU A 938 -47.99 -18.43 -12.96
N ALA A 939 -48.20 -19.70 -13.31
CA ALA A 939 -47.33 -20.47 -14.19
C ALA A 939 -47.99 -20.62 -15.57
N LEU A 940 -47.37 -20.05 -16.59
CA LEU A 940 -47.91 -19.97 -17.95
C LEU A 940 -47.33 -21.04 -18.90
N GLY A 941 -46.51 -21.96 -18.38
CA GLY A 941 -45.96 -23.10 -19.13
C GLY A 941 -47.03 -24.14 -19.47
N LEU A 942 -46.94 -24.78 -20.64
CA LEU A 942 -47.93 -25.75 -21.11
C LEU A 942 -47.46 -27.18 -20.93
N SER A 943 -48.39 -28.07 -20.60
CA SER A 943 -48.13 -29.51 -20.48
C SER A 943 -47.73 -30.15 -21.82
N PRO A 944 -46.64 -30.95 -21.87
CA PRO A 944 -46.25 -31.70 -23.06
C PRO A 944 -47.32 -32.69 -23.53
N GLU A 945 -48.17 -33.17 -22.62
CA GLU A 945 -49.24 -34.13 -22.91
C GLU A 945 -50.35 -33.55 -23.83
N LEU A 946 -50.45 -32.22 -23.90
CA LEU A 946 -51.44 -31.51 -24.72
C LEU A 946 -50.94 -31.21 -26.15
N LEU A 947 -49.64 -31.40 -26.42
CA LEU A 947 -49.03 -31.21 -27.73
C LEU A 947 -49.20 -32.48 -28.58
N SER A 948 -50.18 -32.49 -29.50
CA SER A 948 -50.47 -33.69 -30.30
C SER A 948 -49.31 -34.05 -31.27
N PRO A 949 -48.82 -35.31 -31.33
CA PRO A 949 -47.72 -35.73 -32.23
C PRO A 949 -48.09 -35.85 -33.72
N LYS A 950 -49.33 -35.58 -34.12
CA LYS A 950 -49.85 -35.98 -35.44
C LYS A 950 -49.48 -35.06 -36.62
N ALA A 951 -48.86 -33.90 -36.37
CA ALA A 951 -48.67 -32.88 -37.42
C ALA A 951 -47.35 -32.98 -38.21
N THR A 952 -46.35 -33.73 -37.77
CA THR A 952 -44.97 -33.57 -38.28
C THR A 952 -44.48 -34.61 -39.29
N PHE A 953 -45.06 -35.82 -39.34
CA PHE A 953 -44.47 -36.90 -40.17
C PHE A 953 -44.90 -36.88 -41.65
N THR A 954 -46.04 -36.28 -41.99
CA THR A 954 -46.61 -36.37 -43.36
C THR A 954 -46.14 -35.24 -44.29
N ASP A 955 -45.80 -34.06 -43.75
CA ASP A 955 -45.42 -32.87 -44.53
C ASP A 955 -43.92 -32.86 -44.94
N LEU A 956 -43.08 -33.65 -44.26
CA LEU A 956 -41.66 -33.84 -44.59
C LEU A 956 -41.42 -34.60 -45.91
N ARG A 957 -42.43 -35.27 -46.47
CA ARG A 957 -42.27 -36.10 -47.68
C ARG A 957 -42.44 -35.36 -49.01
N ARG A 958 -42.81 -34.06 -49.00
CA ARG A 958 -43.17 -33.31 -50.23
C ARG A 958 -42.21 -32.17 -50.64
N GLY A 959 -40.96 -32.18 -50.17
CA GLY A 959 -39.80 -31.57 -50.83
C GLY A 959 -40.01 -30.26 -51.61
N ARG A 960 -40.62 -29.24 -51.00
CA ARG A 960 -40.84 -27.93 -51.65
C ARG A 960 -40.21 -26.83 -50.82
N VAL A 961 -38.91 -26.63 -51.01
CA VAL A 961 -38.17 -25.45 -50.54
C VAL A 961 -38.29 -24.38 -51.62
N VAL A 962 -38.95 -23.26 -51.31
CA VAL A 962 -38.82 -22.02 -52.09
C VAL A 962 -38.19 -20.98 -51.17
N SER A 963 -36.96 -20.64 -51.49
CA SER A 963 -36.22 -19.50 -50.94
C SER A 963 -36.82 -18.19 -51.43
N ARG A 964 -37.12 -17.25 -50.52
CA ARG A 964 -36.99 -15.82 -50.83
C ARG A 964 -36.74 -15.01 -49.56
N ALA A 965 -35.67 -14.24 -49.60
CA ALA A 965 -35.25 -13.28 -48.60
C ALA A 965 -36.13 -12.00 -48.62
N ALA A 966 -36.00 -11.24 -47.54
CA ALA A 966 -36.36 -9.83 -47.31
C ALA A 966 -37.71 -9.52 -46.62
N ALA A 967 -37.59 -8.75 -45.52
CA ALA A 967 -38.57 -7.88 -44.86
C ALA A 967 -39.74 -8.52 -44.08
N ALA A 968 -39.62 -8.56 -42.74
CA ALA A 968 -40.60 -8.08 -41.75
C ALA A 968 -40.23 -8.59 -40.32
N PRO A 969 -40.45 -7.79 -39.26
CA PRO A 969 -40.19 -8.17 -37.87
C PRO A 969 -41.38 -8.98 -37.31
N GLN A 970 -41.12 -10.07 -36.58
CA GLN A 970 -42.19 -10.76 -35.84
C GLN A 970 -41.78 -11.03 -34.38
N ALA A 971 -42.47 -10.27 -33.54
CA ALA A 971 -42.83 -10.37 -32.12
C ALA A 971 -42.51 -11.68 -31.35
N PRO A 972 -42.05 -11.57 -30.09
CA PRO A 972 -42.46 -12.52 -29.06
C PRO A 972 -43.93 -12.27 -28.72
N LEU A 973 -44.69 -13.36 -28.53
CA LEU A 973 -46.11 -13.34 -28.19
C LEU A 973 -46.31 -12.70 -26.80
N VAL A 974 -46.50 -11.38 -26.78
CA VAL A 974 -46.95 -10.62 -25.60
C VAL A 974 -48.47 -10.73 -25.53
N LEU A 975 -48.99 -11.54 -24.60
CA LEU A 975 -50.38 -11.45 -24.17
C LEU A 975 -50.52 -10.37 -23.10
N ILE A 976 -50.38 -9.11 -23.50
CA ILE A 976 -50.97 -7.96 -22.82
C ILE A 976 -51.52 -7.10 -23.96
N GLY A 977 -52.85 -7.02 -24.04
CA GLY A 977 -53.55 -6.31 -25.12
C GLY A 977 -53.14 -4.84 -25.18
N ASP A 978 -52.58 -4.46 -26.32
CA ASP A 978 -52.19 -3.09 -26.65
C ASP A 978 -53.19 -2.57 -27.68
N GLN A 979 -54.19 -1.79 -27.23
CA GLN A 979 -54.93 -0.83 -28.05
C GLN A 979 -55.41 0.32 -27.15
N PRO A 980 -54.93 1.56 -27.33
CA PRO A 980 -55.52 2.73 -26.73
C PRO A 980 -56.63 3.25 -27.65
N SER A 981 -57.90 3.12 -27.23
CA SER A 981 -58.97 3.94 -27.79
C SER A 981 -59.33 5.04 -26.79
N GLU A 982 -59.22 6.28 -27.26
CA GLU A 982 -59.69 7.49 -26.57
C GLU A 982 -61.14 7.30 -26.10
N VAL A 983 -61.36 7.21 -24.79
CA VAL A 983 -62.66 7.50 -24.19
C VAL A 983 -62.44 8.32 -22.93
N SER A 984 -62.60 9.63 -23.09
CA SER A 984 -62.81 10.57 -22.02
C SER A 984 -64.20 10.38 -21.43
N GLN A 985 -64.32 9.83 -20.22
CA GLN A 985 -65.33 10.20 -19.21
C GLN A 985 -65.10 9.46 -17.87
N PRO A 986 -65.42 10.08 -16.72
CA PRO A 986 -65.15 9.51 -15.40
C PRO A 986 -66.24 8.48 -15.06
N VAL A 987 -65.85 7.26 -14.72
CA VAL A 987 -66.80 6.25 -14.21
C VAL A 987 -66.80 6.29 -12.69
N ASN A 988 -67.96 6.66 -12.14
CA ASN A 988 -68.28 6.67 -10.72
C ASN A 988 -68.20 5.27 -10.10
N GLU A 989 -67.92 5.27 -8.81
CA GLU A 989 -67.95 4.15 -7.88
C GLU A 989 -69.29 3.37 -7.89
N ALA A 990 -69.20 2.10 -7.47
CA ALA A 990 -70.25 1.13 -7.14
C ALA A 990 -70.60 0.09 -8.21
N THR A 991 -69.91 -1.06 -8.17
CA THR A 991 -70.51 -2.43 -8.10
C THR A 991 -69.40 -3.52 -8.13
N PRO A 992 -69.36 -4.51 -7.22
CA PRO A 992 -68.25 -5.49 -7.16
C PRO A 992 -68.41 -6.73 -8.06
N LEU A 993 -69.41 -6.79 -8.95
CA LEU A 993 -69.85 -8.06 -9.56
C LEU A 993 -69.82 -8.11 -11.10
N ALA A 994 -69.05 -7.24 -11.77
CA ALA A 994 -69.00 -7.19 -13.24
C ALA A 994 -67.74 -7.83 -13.88
N LEU A 995 -66.77 -8.29 -13.08
CA LEU A 995 -65.48 -8.80 -13.62
C LEU A 995 -65.44 -10.32 -13.88
N VAL A 996 -66.55 -11.03 -13.69
CA VAL A 996 -66.69 -12.46 -14.06
C VAL A 996 -67.36 -12.62 -15.43
N GLY A 997 -67.98 -11.57 -15.97
CA GLY A 997 -68.83 -11.64 -17.18
C GLY A 997 -68.16 -11.36 -18.53
N ASN A 998 -66.85 -11.10 -18.59
CA ASN A 998 -66.15 -10.76 -19.84
C ASN A 998 -64.98 -11.70 -20.16
N ILE A 999 -65.14 -12.99 -19.88
CA ILE A 999 -64.41 -14.02 -20.62
C ILE A 999 -65.19 -14.22 -21.92
N ALA A 1000 -64.83 -13.47 -22.97
CA ALA A 1000 -65.29 -13.81 -24.30
C ALA A 1000 -64.94 -15.29 -24.55
N PRO A 1001 -65.86 -16.12 -25.08
CA PRO A 1001 -65.52 -17.48 -25.44
C PRO A 1001 -64.41 -17.40 -26.47
N VAL A 1002 -63.20 -17.83 -26.09
CA VAL A 1002 -62.15 -18.11 -27.07
C VAL A 1002 -62.68 -19.29 -27.88
N SER A 1003 -63.35 -18.98 -28.99
CA SER A 1003 -63.51 -19.94 -30.07
C SER A 1003 -62.10 -20.36 -30.46
N LEU A 1004 -61.69 -21.55 -30.00
CA LEU A 1004 -60.59 -22.32 -30.56
C LEU A 1004 -60.97 -22.71 -32.00
N ALA A 1005 -60.98 -21.71 -32.89
CA ALA A 1005 -60.88 -21.95 -34.31
C ALA A 1005 -59.45 -22.47 -34.52
N ILE A 1006 -59.33 -23.79 -34.68
CA ILE A 1006 -58.11 -24.46 -35.11
C ILE A 1006 -57.84 -24.00 -36.56
N ALA A 1007 -57.30 -22.80 -36.70
CA ALA A 1007 -56.56 -22.42 -37.89
C ALA A 1007 -55.27 -23.26 -37.87
N LYS A 1008 -55.02 -24.02 -38.95
CA LYS A 1008 -53.79 -24.82 -39.10
C LYS A 1008 -52.56 -23.96 -38.75
N PRO A 1009 -51.77 -24.31 -37.71
CA PRO A 1009 -50.61 -23.53 -37.34
C PRO A 1009 -49.47 -23.75 -38.35
N PRO A 1010 -48.59 -22.76 -38.57
CA PRO A 1010 -47.32 -22.96 -39.25
C PRO A 1010 -46.40 -23.89 -38.41
N PRO A 1011 -45.42 -24.56 -39.00
CA PRO A 1011 -44.69 -25.68 -38.37
C PRO A 1011 -43.58 -25.25 -37.39
N LEU A 1012 -43.77 -24.20 -36.60
CA LEU A 1012 -42.79 -23.64 -35.64
C LEU A 1012 -43.10 -23.97 -34.16
N LEU A 1013 -43.99 -24.92 -33.90
CA LEU A 1013 -44.52 -25.24 -32.55
C LEU A 1013 -43.78 -26.42 -31.91
N LEU A 1014 -42.49 -26.26 -31.62
CA LEU A 1014 -41.67 -27.10 -30.74
C LEU A 1014 -40.72 -26.10 -30.06
N VAL A 1015 -41.04 -25.47 -28.93
CA VAL A 1015 -40.78 -25.97 -27.57
C VAL A 1015 -41.44 -24.95 -26.62
N ILE A 1016 -42.44 -25.35 -25.83
CA ILE A 1016 -43.01 -24.51 -24.75
C ILE A 1016 -42.57 -25.15 -23.42
N PRO A 1017 -41.94 -24.39 -22.49
CA PRO A 1017 -41.50 -24.93 -21.20
C PRO A 1017 -42.69 -25.37 -20.33
N THR A 1018 -42.48 -26.37 -19.45
CA THR A 1018 -43.52 -26.89 -18.54
C THR A 1018 -43.92 -25.86 -17.49
N GLY A 1019 -45.14 -25.99 -16.94
CA GLY A 1019 -45.73 -25.04 -16.00
C GLY A 1019 -45.83 -25.55 -14.56
N ASP A 1020 -45.04 -26.56 -14.19
CA ASP A 1020 -45.21 -27.28 -12.92
C ASP A 1020 -45.09 -26.36 -11.69
N VAL A 1021 -46.10 -26.35 -10.82
CA VAL A 1021 -46.08 -25.60 -9.56
C VAL A 1021 -46.12 -26.55 -8.37
N LEU A 1022 -45.12 -26.44 -7.50
CA LEU A 1022 -45.11 -27.09 -6.19
C LEU A 1022 -45.24 -26.03 -5.09
N PHE A 1023 -46.31 -26.07 -4.31
CA PHE A 1023 -46.53 -25.23 -3.14
C PHE A 1023 -46.70 -26.11 -1.90
N ALA A 1024 -45.61 -26.37 -1.18
CA ALA A 1024 -45.59 -27.38 -0.13
C ALA A 1024 -45.04 -26.91 1.23
N ASP A 1025 -45.59 -27.41 2.33
CA ASP A 1025 -45.05 -27.20 3.69
C ASP A 1025 -44.89 -25.72 4.11
N ASN A 1026 -45.68 -24.81 3.51
CA ASN A 1026 -45.65 -23.39 3.85
C ASN A 1026 -46.62 -23.06 5.00
N GLN A 1027 -46.27 -22.04 5.78
CA GLN A 1027 -47.17 -21.36 6.71
C GLN A 1027 -47.59 -20.04 6.08
N VAL A 1028 -48.90 -19.86 5.88
CA VAL A 1028 -49.46 -18.64 5.28
C VAL A 1028 -50.40 -17.97 6.27
N LEU A 1029 -50.18 -16.68 6.52
CA LEU A 1029 -51.04 -15.87 7.39
C LEU A 1029 -51.50 -14.62 6.65
N LEU A 1030 -52.81 -14.48 6.48
CA LEU A 1030 -53.45 -13.23 6.13
C LEU A 1030 -54.02 -12.60 7.40
N ASP A 1031 -53.41 -11.52 7.89
CA ASP A 1031 -53.85 -10.82 9.10
C ASP A 1031 -54.35 -9.43 8.76
N LEU A 1032 -55.67 -9.23 8.79
CA LEU A 1032 -56.32 -7.97 8.46
C LEU A 1032 -56.92 -7.26 9.68
N ARG A 1033 -56.61 -7.73 10.90
CA ARG A 1033 -57.20 -7.20 12.14
C ARG A 1033 -56.91 -5.72 12.40
N ASP A 1034 -55.80 -5.23 11.87
CA ASP A 1034 -55.33 -3.85 12.04
C ASP A 1034 -55.61 -2.97 10.80
N SER A 1035 -56.39 -3.43 9.82
CA SER A 1035 -56.78 -2.68 8.59
C SER A 1035 -58.17 -2.05 8.70
N ALA A 1036 -58.45 -1.06 7.84
CA ALA A 1036 -59.83 -0.67 7.53
C ALA A 1036 -60.56 -1.86 6.87
N GLN A 1037 -61.91 -1.89 6.88
CA GLN A 1037 -62.67 -3.01 6.27
C GLN A 1037 -62.19 -3.29 4.85
N GLU A 1038 -61.48 -4.41 4.68
CA GLU A 1038 -60.88 -4.85 3.43
C GLU A 1038 -61.61 -6.10 2.91
N ALA A 1039 -61.61 -6.28 1.59
CA ALA A 1039 -62.19 -7.45 0.95
C ALA A 1039 -61.18 -8.07 -0.02
N ALA A 1040 -61.11 -9.40 -0.01
CA ALA A 1040 -60.30 -10.16 -0.94
C ALA A 1040 -61.10 -11.28 -1.61
N VAL A 1041 -60.85 -11.53 -2.90
CA VAL A 1041 -61.45 -12.68 -3.60
C VAL A 1041 -60.81 -13.98 -3.10
N ALA A 1042 -59.49 -14.05 -3.05
CA ALA A 1042 -58.80 -15.14 -2.37
C ALA A 1042 -57.58 -14.69 -1.57
N ALA A 1043 -57.25 -15.44 -0.51
CA ALA A 1043 -56.02 -15.21 0.23
C ALA A 1043 -54.80 -15.80 -0.51
N ILE A 1044 -54.93 -17.01 -1.04
CA ILE A 1044 -53.91 -17.71 -1.84
C ILE A 1044 -54.49 -18.02 -3.21
N GLY A 1045 -53.83 -17.55 -4.27
CA GLY A 1045 -54.16 -17.85 -5.66
C GLY A 1045 -53.01 -18.54 -6.39
N ILE A 1046 -53.24 -19.75 -6.89
CA ILE A 1046 -52.26 -20.53 -7.65
C ILE A 1046 -52.88 -21.00 -8.96
N PHE A 1047 -52.27 -20.61 -10.07
CA PHE A 1047 -52.76 -20.90 -11.42
C PHE A 1047 -51.62 -21.46 -12.25
N SER A 1048 -51.85 -22.61 -12.88
CA SER A 1048 -50.96 -23.17 -13.88
C SER A 1048 -51.72 -23.61 -15.13
N LEU A 1049 -51.08 -23.57 -16.29
CA LEU A 1049 -51.54 -24.25 -17.51
C LEU A 1049 -51.02 -25.70 -17.60
N ASP A 1050 -50.40 -26.22 -16.54
CA ASP A 1050 -49.84 -27.56 -16.40
C ASP A 1050 -50.24 -28.17 -15.04
N ASP A 1051 -49.34 -28.85 -14.32
CA ASP A 1051 -49.61 -29.43 -13.00
C ASP A 1051 -49.47 -28.42 -11.84
N VAL A 1052 -50.37 -28.53 -10.86
CA VAL A 1052 -50.27 -27.84 -9.57
C VAL A 1052 -50.38 -28.82 -8.41
N GLU A 1053 -49.36 -28.85 -7.56
CA GLU A 1053 -49.39 -29.53 -6.26
C GLU A 1053 -49.41 -28.52 -5.10
N VAL A 1054 -50.40 -28.65 -4.23
CA VAL A 1054 -50.54 -27.90 -2.98
C VAL A 1054 -50.63 -28.88 -1.82
N SER A 1055 -49.52 -29.07 -1.09
CA SER A 1055 -49.43 -30.13 -0.08
C SER A 1055 -48.86 -29.68 1.27
N GLY A 1056 -49.42 -30.17 2.38
CA GLY A 1056 -48.83 -29.97 3.72
C GLY A 1056 -48.85 -28.53 4.27
N ASN A 1057 -49.58 -27.59 3.64
CA ASN A 1057 -49.56 -26.19 4.05
C ASN A 1057 -50.47 -25.90 5.26
N GLN A 1058 -50.07 -24.93 6.07
CA GLN A 1058 -50.89 -24.38 7.16
C GLN A 1058 -51.25 -22.94 6.84
N ALA A 1059 -52.49 -22.70 6.40
CA ALA A 1059 -52.97 -21.38 6.02
C ALA A 1059 -54.00 -20.87 7.04
N SER A 1060 -53.87 -19.61 7.46
CA SER A 1060 -54.75 -18.96 8.43
C SER A 1060 -55.15 -17.56 7.97
N CYS A 1061 -56.44 -17.23 8.09
CA CYS A 1061 -56.95 -15.87 7.98
C CYS A 1061 -57.32 -15.35 9.38
N ALA A 1062 -56.82 -14.18 9.76
CA ALA A 1062 -57.23 -13.43 10.95
C ALA A 1062 -57.94 -12.15 10.48
N LEU A 1063 -59.27 -12.15 10.56
CA LEU A 1063 -60.15 -11.12 9.98
C LEU A 1063 -61.01 -10.49 11.08
N TYR A 1064 -61.28 -9.18 11.00
CA TYR A 1064 -62.18 -8.47 11.95
C TYR A 1064 -63.12 -7.52 11.20
N GLY A 1065 -64.27 -8.04 10.74
CA GLY A 1065 -65.21 -7.29 9.89
C GLY A 1065 -64.85 -7.29 8.39
N ASP A 1066 -63.68 -7.84 8.04
CA ASP A 1066 -63.22 -8.08 6.67
C ASP A 1066 -63.86 -9.34 6.06
N ILE A 1067 -63.87 -9.43 4.72
CA ILE A 1067 -64.45 -10.56 3.98
C ILE A 1067 -63.40 -11.14 3.01
N VAL A 1068 -63.15 -12.43 3.13
CA VAL A 1068 -62.36 -13.21 2.16
C VAL A 1068 -63.27 -14.23 1.50
N TRP A 1069 -63.49 -14.17 0.19
CA TRP A 1069 -64.42 -15.11 -0.47
C TRP A 1069 -63.90 -16.56 -0.41
N VAL A 1070 -62.64 -16.77 -0.77
CA VAL A 1070 -62.01 -18.10 -0.79
C VAL A 1070 -60.65 -18.05 -0.09
N HIS A 1071 -60.32 -18.97 0.80
CA HIS A 1071 -58.97 -18.97 1.36
C HIS A 1071 -57.94 -19.44 0.34
N LEU A 1072 -58.12 -20.64 -0.23
CA LEU A 1072 -57.24 -21.23 -1.23
C LEU A 1072 -57.96 -21.38 -2.58
N MET A 1073 -57.48 -20.71 -3.63
CA MET A 1073 -57.96 -20.88 -5.00
C MET A 1073 -56.84 -21.48 -5.85
N THR A 1074 -57.11 -22.65 -6.44
CA THR A 1074 -56.14 -23.39 -7.24
C THR A 1074 -56.73 -23.86 -8.57
N VAL A 1075 -56.04 -23.55 -9.66
CA VAL A 1075 -56.43 -23.93 -11.02
C VAL A 1075 -55.24 -24.52 -11.75
N GLY A 1076 -55.40 -25.69 -12.36
CA GLY A 1076 -54.37 -26.40 -13.12
C GLY A 1076 -54.98 -27.35 -14.15
N MET A 1077 -54.18 -27.87 -15.06
CA MET A 1077 -54.60 -28.99 -15.93
C MET A 1077 -54.74 -30.26 -15.09
N SER A 1078 -53.74 -30.54 -14.26
CA SER A 1078 -53.81 -31.49 -13.15
C SER A 1078 -53.61 -30.73 -11.83
N VAL A 1079 -54.42 -31.08 -10.84
CA VAL A 1079 -54.39 -30.45 -9.51
C VAL A 1079 -54.34 -31.51 -8.43
N ARG A 1080 -53.39 -31.38 -7.51
CA ARG A 1080 -53.23 -32.22 -6.33
C ARG A 1080 -53.21 -31.34 -5.08
N VAL A 1081 -54.30 -31.35 -4.32
CA VAL A 1081 -54.45 -30.56 -3.10
C VAL A 1081 -54.63 -31.49 -1.92
N CYS A 1082 -53.59 -31.68 -1.09
CA CYS A 1082 -53.63 -32.66 -0.02
C CYS A 1082 -52.94 -32.25 1.29
N HIS A 1083 -53.39 -32.80 2.42
CA HIS A 1083 -52.77 -32.59 3.74
C HIS A 1083 -52.70 -31.12 4.20
N ASN A 1084 -53.54 -30.23 3.66
CA ASN A 1084 -53.52 -28.82 4.05
C ASN A 1084 -54.44 -28.56 5.25
N ARG A 1085 -54.05 -27.61 6.12
CA ARG A 1085 -54.89 -27.05 7.18
C ARG A 1085 -55.28 -25.62 6.84
N LEU A 1086 -56.56 -25.40 6.56
CA LEU A 1086 -57.13 -24.07 6.24
C LEU A 1086 -57.98 -23.58 7.42
N LYS A 1087 -57.67 -22.39 7.95
CA LYS A 1087 -58.33 -21.80 9.12
C LYS A 1087 -58.85 -20.39 8.83
N GLU A 1088 -60.12 -20.15 9.11
CA GLU A 1088 -60.82 -18.89 8.83
C GLU A 1088 -61.84 -18.59 9.94
N PRO A 1089 -62.18 -17.31 10.21
CA PRO A 1089 -63.29 -16.98 11.09
C PRO A 1089 -64.64 -17.31 10.42
N LEU A 1090 -65.56 -17.93 11.15
CA LEU A 1090 -66.87 -18.39 10.64
C LEU A 1090 -67.69 -17.34 9.85
N PRO A 1091 -67.80 -16.06 10.26
CA PRO A 1091 -68.62 -15.07 9.56
C PRO A 1091 -67.92 -14.36 8.39
N SER A 1092 -66.61 -14.60 8.18
CA SER A 1092 -65.76 -13.75 7.34
C SER A 1092 -65.17 -14.46 6.12
N ALA A 1093 -65.42 -15.77 5.97
CA ALA A 1093 -65.05 -16.52 4.77
C ALA A 1093 -66.23 -17.30 4.19
N PHE A 1094 -66.32 -17.39 2.86
CA PHE A 1094 -67.40 -18.12 2.18
C PHE A 1094 -67.02 -19.57 1.89
N LEU A 1095 -65.82 -19.81 1.36
CA LEU A 1095 -65.24 -21.14 1.13
C LEU A 1095 -63.82 -21.21 1.67
N SER A 1096 -63.41 -22.38 2.15
CA SER A 1096 -62.01 -22.60 2.49
C SER A 1096 -61.18 -22.89 1.25
N GLY A 1097 -61.73 -23.55 0.25
CA GLY A 1097 -60.97 -23.89 -0.95
C GLY A 1097 -61.81 -23.99 -2.20
N VAL A 1098 -61.24 -23.58 -3.33
CA VAL A 1098 -61.76 -23.85 -4.68
C VAL A 1098 -60.64 -24.49 -5.48
N THR A 1099 -60.85 -25.72 -5.95
CA THR A 1099 -59.89 -26.46 -6.76
C THR A 1099 -60.51 -26.84 -8.09
N PHE A 1100 -59.82 -26.52 -9.18
CA PHE A 1100 -60.28 -26.81 -10.54
C PHE A 1100 -59.16 -27.40 -11.40
N GLY A 1101 -59.42 -28.55 -12.03
CA GLY A 1101 -58.55 -29.07 -13.09
C GLY A 1101 -59.18 -30.22 -13.86
N LEU A 1102 -58.62 -30.59 -15.01
CA LEU A 1102 -59.12 -31.75 -15.77
C LEU A 1102 -59.00 -33.03 -14.96
N ALA A 1103 -57.86 -33.23 -14.30
CA ALA A 1103 -57.67 -34.24 -13.27
C ALA A 1103 -57.46 -33.54 -11.92
N ASN A 1104 -58.43 -33.63 -11.02
CA ASN A 1104 -58.39 -32.97 -9.72
C ASN A 1104 -58.46 -33.99 -8.58
N THR A 1105 -57.36 -34.13 -7.85
CA THR A 1105 -57.28 -34.93 -6.62
C THR A 1105 -57.19 -34.00 -5.43
N THR A 1106 -58.29 -33.84 -4.70
CA THR A 1106 -58.34 -33.03 -3.47
C THR A 1106 -58.69 -33.95 -2.30
N THR A 1107 -57.71 -34.30 -1.46
CA THR A 1107 -57.89 -35.33 -0.40
C THR A 1107 -57.15 -35.00 0.89
N LEU A 1108 -57.61 -35.54 2.03
CA LEU A 1108 -56.90 -35.42 3.32
C LEU A 1108 -56.69 -33.98 3.82
N ASN A 1109 -57.53 -33.03 3.42
CA ASN A 1109 -57.46 -31.64 3.90
C ASN A 1109 -58.34 -31.44 5.14
N GLN A 1110 -57.96 -30.48 5.98
CA GLN A 1110 -58.76 -30.03 7.14
C GLN A 1110 -59.08 -28.55 6.99
N SER A 1111 -60.35 -28.19 6.83
CA SER A 1111 -60.78 -26.80 6.59
C SER A 1111 -61.80 -26.31 7.61
N THR A 1112 -62.03 -25.00 7.69
CA THR A 1112 -63.13 -24.45 8.51
C THR A 1112 -64.44 -24.50 7.74
N HIS A 1113 -64.43 -24.03 6.50
CA HIS A 1113 -65.56 -23.98 5.59
C HIS A 1113 -65.43 -25.04 4.50
N CYS A 1114 -66.42 -25.08 3.61
CA CYS A 1114 -66.51 -26.08 2.54
C CYS A 1114 -65.40 -25.92 1.50
N LEU A 1115 -65.02 -27.05 0.90
CA LEU A 1115 -64.15 -27.12 -0.27
C LEU A 1115 -65.01 -27.32 -1.53
N LEU A 1116 -64.82 -26.47 -2.54
CA LEU A 1116 -65.44 -26.61 -3.85
C LEU A 1116 -64.47 -27.29 -4.80
N ILE A 1117 -64.68 -28.58 -5.04
CA ILE A 1117 -63.80 -29.43 -5.85
C ILE A 1117 -64.47 -29.69 -7.20
N ARG A 1118 -63.80 -29.32 -8.30
CA ARG A 1118 -64.33 -29.43 -9.68
C ARG A 1118 -63.29 -29.93 -10.67
N GLY A 1119 -63.76 -30.67 -11.67
CA GLY A 1119 -62.90 -31.22 -12.72
C GLY A 1119 -63.61 -32.23 -13.62
N ALA A 1120 -62.92 -32.70 -14.67
CA ALA A 1120 -63.43 -33.75 -15.55
C ALA A 1120 -63.30 -35.15 -14.91
N ALA A 1121 -62.21 -35.37 -14.18
CA ALA A 1121 -61.98 -36.52 -13.31
C ALA A 1121 -61.63 -36.00 -11.90
N VAL A 1122 -62.49 -36.30 -10.92
CA VAL A 1122 -62.37 -35.78 -9.56
C VAL A 1122 -62.21 -36.92 -8.55
N VAL A 1123 -61.23 -36.78 -7.66
CA VAL A 1123 -61.12 -37.57 -6.43
C VAL A 1123 -61.28 -36.61 -5.25
N ASP A 1124 -62.44 -36.70 -4.61
CA ASP A 1124 -62.76 -36.02 -3.35
C ASP A 1124 -62.91 -37.10 -2.26
N ALA A 1125 -61.93 -37.19 -1.37
CA ALA A 1125 -61.88 -38.24 -0.36
C ALA A 1125 -61.16 -37.78 0.92
N SER A 1126 -61.73 -38.16 2.07
CA SER A 1126 -61.13 -37.95 3.40
C SER A 1126 -60.80 -36.49 3.74
N ASN A 1127 -61.54 -35.53 3.17
CA ASN A 1127 -61.52 -34.13 3.61
C ASN A 1127 -62.40 -33.96 4.86
N ILE A 1128 -62.01 -33.07 5.78
CA ILE A 1128 -62.75 -32.78 7.01
C ILE A 1128 -63.01 -31.28 7.10
N GLU A 1129 -64.28 -30.89 6.99
CA GLU A 1129 -64.75 -29.52 7.10
C GLU A 1129 -65.38 -29.26 8.47
N ALA A 1130 -64.84 -28.31 9.24
CA ALA A 1130 -65.35 -28.02 10.59
C ALA A 1130 -66.82 -27.55 10.58
N VAL A 1131 -67.25 -26.84 9.53
CA VAL A 1131 -68.65 -26.39 9.38
C VAL A 1131 -69.64 -27.56 9.30
N GLU A 1132 -69.26 -28.73 8.78
CA GLU A 1132 -70.11 -29.92 8.76
C GLU A 1132 -70.29 -30.53 10.15
N ALA A 1133 -69.30 -30.37 11.05
CA ALA A 1133 -69.43 -30.77 12.44
C ALA A 1133 -70.33 -29.81 13.25
N ILE A 1134 -70.35 -28.52 12.88
CA ILE A 1134 -71.18 -27.49 13.55
C ILE A 1134 -72.62 -27.49 13.00
N ALA A 1135 -72.77 -27.60 11.68
CA ALA A 1135 -74.03 -27.56 10.95
C ALA A 1135 -74.01 -28.60 9.81
N PRO A 1136 -74.40 -29.85 10.10
CA PRO A 1136 -74.38 -30.94 9.12
C PRO A 1136 -75.24 -30.65 7.87
N GLY A 1137 -74.69 -30.98 6.70
CA GLY A 1137 -75.31 -30.79 5.38
C GLY A 1137 -75.12 -29.41 4.77
N THR A 1138 -74.34 -28.53 5.40
CA THR A 1138 -74.08 -27.16 4.91
C THR A 1138 -73.38 -27.16 3.56
N CYS A 1139 -72.34 -27.97 3.37
CA CYS A 1139 -71.59 -28.06 2.13
C CYS A 1139 -72.43 -28.66 1.00
N LYS A 1140 -73.28 -29.67 1.30
CA LYS A 1140 -74.23 -30.22 0.32
C LYS A 1140 -75.31 -29.23 -0.12
N ARG A 1141 -75.75 -28.33 0.78
CA ARG A 1141 -76.74 -27.28 0.46
C ARG A 1141 -76.14 -26.11 -0.31
N LEU A 1142 -74.85 -25.85 -0.13
CA LEU A 1142 -74.08 -24.86 -0.89
C LEU A 1142 -73.80 -25.34 -2.32
N ASP A 1143 -73.70 -26.65 -2.55
CA ASP A 1143 -73.34 -27.22 -3.86
C ASP A 1143 -74.21 -26.75 -5.04
N PRO A 1144 -75.57 -26.66 -4.96
CA PRO A 1144 -76.40 -26.14 -6.05
C PRO A 1144 -76.24 -24.63 -6.28
N VAL A 1145 -76.01 -23.85 -5.22
CA VAL A 1145 -75.77 -22.40 -5.29
C VAL A 1145 -74.42 -22.13 -5.94
N LEU A 1146 -73.43 -22.98 -5.67
CA LEU A 1146 -72.10 -22.94 -6.28
C LEU A 1146 -72.11 -23.44 -7.73
N THR A 1147 -73.06 -24.29 -8.11
CA THR A 1147 -73.27 -24.76 -9.50
C THR A 1147 -73.94 -23.69 -10.39
N LEU A 1148 -74.68 -22.75 -9.80
CA LEU A 1148 -75.28 -21.60 -10.48
C LEU A 1148 -74.30 -20.43 -10.70
N LEU A 1149 -73.15 -20.46 -10.02
CA LEU A 1149 -72.04 -19.52 -10.17
C LEU A 1149 -71.01 -19.97 -11.23
N GLN A 1150 -71.18 -21.18 -11.79
CA GLN A 1150 -70.52 -21.64 -13.03
C GLN A 1150 -71.20 -21.01 -14.25
#